data_AF-Q8TUI3-F1
#
_entry.id   AF-Q8TUI3-F1
#
_cell.length_a   1.000
_cell.length_b   1.000
_cell.length_c   1.000
_cell.angle_alpha   90.00
_cell.angle_beta   90.00
_cell.angle_gamma   90.00
#
_symmetry.space_group_name_H-M   'P 1'
#
loop_
_entity.id
_entity.type
_entity.pdbx_description
1 polymer ?
#
loop_
_entity_poly.entity_id
_entity_poly.type
_entity_poly.pdbx_seq_one_letter_code
_entity_poly.pdbx_strand_id
1 'polypeptide(L)'
;MKSKYRYIQYSWKDGEKNMEIESKFLVPEEIDFKALENLSKLASYTISEAQIQVIEDTFLDTKNKDIMAAGYYLRVRKAAGEKGKWVTIKSLGGFEGGTHRREEYASFLPEGLSVLECPSLRIRDMIFDFTSGLDLTPLITLKQKRIIRQLNLEKKLVAEIYLDRVNLKSESRKKFYNEFEVELKSEGTVKDLEAVRDFLLDNYNLEESRFSKFERAYLFRENLPEKTFLNMRERAVCAQLANHKNVYGKQAKILLLLDRGSSPSEISLLIKIPEPEVEALLSRFEKERLSIFPFTGAKEKIPGKNPIFYFQSERGSPVKGWTEIGYKEWTPETLLKFYGVDREKAENIKAGTLALFDGLSAYHGLGKEEKELLSFSALLHGIGSSVSRGEEALMNREILLTHPVKGLKLSELRMLALITELQSPEISEKKLPAALEENNTGLSPAFQNKTLILAAFLRIANLSETGAQDFFPCRFRQLEGTVEIELTGLDAEKTAKKAEKRSELWEYLFSTKLRFTQAREPPVSGDSEKTLEKTREKIEEKVEEKAEEKAEKKTEKKKRKESQKFTVSPEDSMAFVAHRIFAYQFSQMLAHEKGTRKGEDIEELHDMRVAVRRTRAAATVFNKYLESEKLEPHLKGLKRTLGALGGVRDLDVFREKAETYLETLPTGHEHDLDLLFVTLTEEREKARENMLEYLDSEKYSRIKKDFSEFLEFPETWAFPTTTKKHDALPHRVKDVLPSILYARLADISAYSEWVEGPYVSVERLHRLRIAAKGLRYTLEFFESVLGKEVGSLIKDFKVLQDHLGDLHDAVVATDMLGFYLKTGTWNPSESEEVPNETQVSESSGVEAYLAYREEELLTLLNTFPDAWEKVRAGDFRKRIESVIRSLYESL
;
A
#
# COMPACT_ATOMS: atom_id res chain seq x y z
N MET A 1 39.27 8.76 30.32
CA MET A 1 40.23 8.47 29.23
C MET A 1 39.67 9.05 27.94
N LYS A 2 40.41 9.98 27.33
CA LYS A 2 40.04 10.72 26.11
C LYS A 2 40.35 9.87 24.87
N SER A 3 39.38 9.63 24.00
CA SER A 3 39.63 9.27 22.59
C SER A 3 39.02 10.37 21.72
N LYS A 4 39.88 11.07 20.98
CA LYS A 4 39.58 12.24 20.15
C LYS A 4 39.03 11.76 18.79
N TYR A 5 37.74 11.97 18.54
CA TYR A 5 37.26 12.13 17.16
C TYR A 5 37.45 13.61 16.78
N ARG A 6 38.55 13.90 16.08
CA ARG A 6 38.76 15.23 15.48
C ARG A 6 37.91 15.31 14.21
N TYR A 7 36.84 16.09 14.28
CA TYR A 7 36.30 16.72 13.08
C TYR A 7 37.35 17.66 12.53
N ILE A 8 37.83 17.42 11.31
CA ILE A 8 38.63 18.40 10.59
C ILE A 8 37.68 19.11 9.63
N GLN A 9 37.31 20.35 9.99
CA GLN A 9 36.67 21.28 9.07
C GLN A 9 37.76 21.85 8.15
N TYR A 10 37.71 21.52 6.87
CA TYR A 10 38.54 22.15 5.84
C TYR A 10 37.74 23.22 5.09
N SER A 11 38.38 24.37 4.82
CA SER A 11 37.77 25.49 4.11
C SER A 11 37.96 25.34 2.60
N TRP A 12 36.86 25.12 1.88
CA TRP A 12 36.75 25.31 0.45
C TRP A 12 35.63 26.33 0.17
N LYS A 13 35.71 27.04 -0.96
CA LYS A 13 34.65 27.96 -1.42
C LYS A 13 33.31 27.21 -1.48
N ASP A 14 32.23 27.84 -1.06
CA ASP A 14 30.93 27.24 -0.65
C ASP A 14 30.25 26.26 -1.64
N GLY A 15 30.73 26.09 -2.88
CA GLY A 15 30.23 25.11 -3.85
C GLY A 15 30.93 23.74 -3.87
N GLU A 16 32.18 23.61 -3.39
CA GLU A 16 32.99 22.37 -3.53
C GLU A 16 32.99 21.50 -2.26
N LYS A 17 32.36 21.95 -1.18
CA LYS A 17 32.52 21.37 0.17
C LYS A 17 31.92 19.96 0.35
N ASN A 18 31.11 19.50 -0.61
CA ASN A 18 30.39 18.22 -0.56
C ASN A 18 30.68 17.34 -1.80
N MET A 19 31.77 17.60 -2.52
CA MET A 19 32.17 16.81 -3.69
C MET A 19 33.22 15.77 -3.30
N GLU A 20 32.88 14.49 -3.45
CA GLU A 20 33.82 13.36 -3.41
C GLU A 20 34.53 13.24 -4.76
N ILE A 21 35.86 13.12 -4.73
CA ILE A 21 36.71 12.92 -5.91
C ILE A 21 37.55 11.67 -5.70
N GLU A 22 37.39 10.64 -6.52
CA GLU A 22 38.11 9.37 -6.36
C GLU A 22 38.47 8.70 -7.70
N SER A 23 39.57 7.96 -7.72
CA SER A 23 39.86 6.97 -8.78
C SER A 23 39.60 5.56 -8.24
N LYS A 24 39.03 4.70 -9.08
CA LYS A 24 38.55 3.38 -8.68
C LYS A 24 38.99 2.34 -9.69
N PHE A 25 39.46 1.19 -9.22
CA PHE A 25 40.03 0.12 -10.04
C PHE A 25 39.51 -1.23 -9.60
N LEU A 26 39.10 -2.08 -10.53
CA LEU A 26 38.99 -3.51 -10.26
C LEU A 26 40.39 -4.11 -10.16
N VAL A 27 40.53 -5.07 -9.27
CA VAL A 27 41.77 -5.85 -9.07
C VAL A 27 41.46 -7.30 -9.47
N PRO A 28 41.61 -7.68 -10.76
CA PRO A 28 41.21 -9.00 -11.23
C PRO A 28 42.08 -10.11 -10.65
N GLU A 29 43.40 -9.85 -10.56
CA GLU A 29 44.39 -10.83 -10.15
C GLU A 29 44.67 -10.77 -8.65
N GLU A 30 44.68 -11.93 -8.01
CA GLU A 30 44.95 -12.06 -6.57
C GLU A 30 46.40 -11.70 -6.22
N ILE A 31 47.33 -11.78 -7.19
CA ILE A 31 48.74 -11.39 -6.99
C ILE A 31 48.87 -9.88 -6.79
N ASP A 32 48.18 -9.08 -7.60
CA ASP A 32 48.13 -7.62 -7.47
C ASP A 32 47.41 -7.21 -6.19
N PHE A 33 46.32 -7.89 -5.83
CA PHE A 33 45.64 -7.65 -4.56
C PHE A 33 46.59 -7.78 -3.37
N LYS A 34 47.38 -8.86 -3.33
CA LYS A 34 48.37 -9.09 -2.25
C LYS A 34 49.52 -8.09 -2.31
N ALA A 35 49.95 -7.67 -3.49
CA ALA A 35 50.97 -6.65 -3.64
C ALA A 35 50.48 -5.29 -3.09
N LEU A 36 49.25 -4.90 -3.45
CA LEU A 36 48.59 -3.69 -2.95
C LEU A 36 48.34 -3.76 -1.43
N GLU A 37 47.97 -4.92 -0.90
CA GLU A 37 47.79 -5.13 0.54
C GLU A 37 49.10 -4.92 1.33
N ASN A 38 50.26 -5.24 0.74
CA ASN A 38 51.57 -5.14 1.37
C ASN A 38 52.37 -3.89 0.98
N LEU A 39 51.73 -2.93 0.29
CA LEU A 39 52.35 -1.65 -0.09
C LEU A 39 52.93 -0.90 1.12
N SER A 40 54.19 -0.51 1.04
CA SER A 40 54.87 0.34 2.04
C SER A 40 55.02 1.80 1.58
N LYS A 41 55.05 2.04 0.27
CA LYS A 41 55.03 3.34 -0.41
C LYS A 41 54.30 3.21 -1.74
N LEU A 42 53.69 4.30 -2.20
CA LEU A 42 53.00 4.36 -3.49
C LEU A 42 53.47 5.61 -4.23
N ALA A 43 54.16 5.44 -5.37
CA ALA A 43 54.90 6.50 -6.04
C ALA A 43 55.80 7.30 -5.05
N SER A 44 55.68 8.62 -5.00
CA SER A 44 56.40 9.51 -4.08
C SER A 44 55.76 9.63 -2.68
N TYR A 45 54.65 8.94 -2.43
CA TYR A 45 53.85 9.10 -1.22
C TYR A 45 54.13 8.02 -0.18
N THR A 46 54.02 8.40 1.08
CA THR A 46 54.10 7.49 2.23
C THR A 46 52.72 6.99 2.63
N ILE A 47 52.65 5.75 3.12
CA ILE A 47 51.38 5.09 3.46
C ILE A 47 51.34 4.83 4.96
N SER A 48 50.20 5.09 5.60
CA SER A 48 49.99 4.76 7.02
C SER A 48 49.84 3.26 7.27
N GLU A 49 49.80 2.87 8.54
CA GLU A 49 49.38 1.53 8.93
C GLU A 49 47.94 1.22 8.47
N ALA A 50 47.68 -0.07 8.27
CA ALA A 50 46.40 -0.59 7.82
C ALA A 50 45.36 -0.57 8.93
N GLN A 51 44.18 0.00 8.64
CA GLN A 51 42.99 -0.21 9.45
C GLN A 51 42.01 -1.11 8.70
N ILE A 52 41.56 -2.18 9.36
CA ILE A 52 40.64 -3.16 8.75
C ILE A 52 39.25 -2.94 9.30
N GLN A 53 38.27 -2.83 8.41
CA GLN A 53 36.85 -2.74 8.77
C GLN A 53 36.04 -3.79 8.00
N VAL A 54 35.09 -4.42 8.69
CA VAL A 54 34.05 -5.24 8.06
C VAL A 54 32.78 -4.41 8.02
N ILE A 55 32.25 -4.19 6.82
CA ILE A 55 31.18 -3.24 6.57
C ILE A 55 30.02 -3.94 5.86
N GLU A 56 28.80 -3.60 6.24
CA GLU A 56 27.57 -3.96 5.55
C GLU A 56 26.85 -2.69 5.09
N ASP A 57 26.65 -2.57 3.79
CA ASP A 57 25.94 -1.46 3.15
C ASP A 57 24.55 -1.92 2.72
N THR A 58 23.52 -1.18 3.11
CA THR A 58 22.14 -1.35 2.64
C THR A 58 21.72 -0.11 1.87
N PHE A 59 21.42 -0.27 0.59
CA PHE A 59 20.88 0.79 -0.26
C PHE A 59 19.36 0.78 -0.17
N LEU A 60 18.78 1.94 0.07
CA LEU A 60 17.35 2.13 0.26
C LEU A 60 16.77 2.96 -0.88
N ASP A 61 15.57 2.61 -1.32
CA ASP A 61 14.78 3.41 -2.26
C ASP A 61 13.29 3.08 -2.10
N THR A 62 12.42 3.84 -2.75
CA THR A 62 10.99 3.51 -2.84
C THR A 62 10.78 2.31 -3.76
N LYS A 63 9.58 1.72 -3.75
CA LYS A 63 9.19 0.66 -4.70
C LYS A 63 9.40 1.09 -6.17
N ASN A 64 9.25 2.38 -6.46
CA ASN A 64 9.37 2.96 -7.79
C ASN A 64 10.77 3.57 -8.07
N LYS A 65 11.74 3.42 -7.15
CA LYS A 65 13.13 3.87 -7.32
C LYS A 65 13.25 5.39 -7.51
N ASP A 66 12.49 6.15 -6.72
CA ASP A 66 12.38 7.60 -6.87
C ASP A 66 13.69 8.33 -6.58
N ILE A 67 14.51 7.84 -5.63
CA ILE A 67 15.83 8.42 -5.34
C ILE A 67 16.79 8.21 -6.53
N MET A 68 16.77 7.00 -7.12
CA MET A 68 17.54 6.68 -8.32
C MET A 68 17.11 7.52 -9.54
N ALA A 69 15.80 7.74 -9.72
CA ALA A 69 15.26 8.60 -10.78
C ALA A 69 15.64 10.08 -10.60
N ALA A 70 15.77 10.54 -9.35
CA ALA A 70 16.30 11.86 -9.02
C ALA A 70 17.82 11.99 -9.30
N GLY A 71 18.51 10.90 -9.63
CA GLY A 71 19.94 10.90 -9.91
C GLY A 71 20.82 10.68 -8.68
N TYR A 72 20.29 10.07 -7.61
CA TYR A 72 21.01 9.82 -6.37
C TYR A 72 20.85 8.35 -5.91
N TYR A 73 21.58 7.94 -4.89
CA TYR A 73 21.28 6.75 -4.10
C TYR A 73 21.44 7.03 -2.61
N LEU A 74 20.60 6.38 -1.81
CA LEU A 74 20.63 6.43 -0.35
C LEU A 74 21.26 5.14 0.18
N ARG A 75 22.30 5.27 1.00
CA ARG A 75 23.05 4.16 1.61
C ARG A 75 23.03 4.27 3.12
N VAL A 76 22.75 3.15 3.79
CA VAL A 76 22.95 2.97 5.22
C VAL A 76 24.10 1.98 5.43
N ARG A 77 25.19 2.46 6.02
CA ARG A 77 26.41 1.72 6.28
C ARG A 77 26.50 1.32 7.75
N LYS A 78 26.79 0.05 8.03
CA LYS A 78 27.07 -0.46 9.38
C LYS A 78 28.45 -1.11 9.41
N ALA A 79 29.37 -0.56 10.21
CA ALA A 79 30.66 -1.19 10.49
C ALA A 79 30.54 -2.18 11.67
N ALA A 80 31.27 -3.29 11.60
CA ALA A 80 31.30 -4.28 12.67
C ALA A 80 31.86 -3.67 13.97
N GLY A 81 31.09 -3.78 15.06
CA GLY A 81 31.45 -3.24 16.38
C GLY A 81 31.04 -1.78 16.63
N GLU A 82 30.51 -1.07 15.63
CA GLU A 82 30.03 0.31 15.79
C GLU A 82 28.57 0.34 16.32
N LYS A 83 28.33 1.16 17.35
CA LYS A 83 26.99 1.39 17.92
C LYS A 83 26.29 2.53 17.19
N GLY A 84 25.81 2.24 15.99
CA GLY A 84 25.16 3.20 15.09
C GLY A 84 25.35 2.83 13.64
N LYS A 85 24.95 3.71 12.74
CA LYS A 85 25.06 3.54 11.28
C LYS A 85 25.41 4.88 10.65
N TRP A 86 25.96 4.86 9.44
CA TRP A 86 26.15 6.06 8.63
C TRP A 86 25.11 6.11 7.52
N VAL A 87 24.35 7.19 7.45
CA VAL A 87 23.41 7.45 6.34
C VAL A 87 24.11 8.36 5.36
N THR A 88 24.10 7.98 4.08
CA THR A 88 24.77 8.72 3.01
C THR A 88 23.87 8.85 1.80
N ILE A 89 23.69 10.07 1.29
CA ILE A 89 23.13 10.33 -0.05
C ILE A 89 24.28 10.69 -0.98
N LYS A 90 24.40 10.00 -2.12
CA LYS A 90 25.41 10.28 -3.14
C LYS A 90 24.77 10.42 -4.51
N SER A 91 25.27 11.33 -5.35
CA SER A 91 24.81 11.43 -6.75
C SER A 91 25.24 10.20 -7.57
N LEU A 92 24.49 9.87 -8.62
CA LEU A 92 24.80 8.83 -9.60
C LEU A 92 25.75 9.36 -10.68
N GLY A 93 26.53 8.46 -11.30
CA GLY A 93 27.45 8.80 -12.38
C GLY A 93 28.65 9.64 -11.93
N GLY A 94 29.08 10.57 -12.79
CA GLY A 94 30.21 11.48 -12.53
C GLY A 94 31.59 10.89 -12.85
N PHE A 95 31.68 9.84 -13.66
CA PHE A 95 32.95 9.28 -14.11
C PHE A 95 33.44 9.97 -15.38
N GLU A 96 34.51 10.75 -15.27
CA GLU A 96 35.16 11.43 -16.39
C GLU A 96 36.67 11.30 -16.26
N GLY A 97 37.34 10.92 -17.36
CA GLY A 97 38.81 10.83 -17.42
C GLY A 97 39.44 10.00 -16.29
N GLY A 98 38.87 8.82 -15.97
CA GLY A 98 39.40 7.92 -14.93
C GLY A 98 39.05 8.29 -13.49
N THR A 99 38.21 9.31 -13.29
CA THR A 99 37.90 9.86 -11.96
C THR A 99 36.40 9.99 -11.75
N HIS A 100 35.90 9.57 -10.59
CA HIS A 100 34.54 9.84 -10.12
C HIS A 100 34.50 11.19 -9.40
N ARG A 101 33.53 12.04 -9.76
CA ARG A 101 33.22 13.31 -9.07
C ARG A 101 31.74 13.32 -8.72
N ARG A 102 31.42 13.22 -7.43
CA ARG A 102 30.02 13.06 -6.98
C ARG A 102 29.71 13.91 -5.77
N GLU A 103 28.49 14.42 -5.71
CA GLU A 103 27.99 15.03 -4.48
C GLU A 103 27.78 13.93 -3.43
N GLU A 104 28.23 14.19 -2.20
CA GLU A 104 28.06 13.29 -1.05
C GLU A 104 27.59 14.08 0.18
N TYR A 105 26.53 13.57 0.82
CA TYR A 105 26.05 14.04 2.11
C TYR A 105 26.02 12.85 3.08
N ALA A 106 26.80 12.92 4.15
CA ALA A 106 26.88 11.86 5.16
C ALA A 106 26.49 12.37 6.54
N SER A 107 25.78 11.55 7.31
CA SER A 107 25.46 11.82 8.72
C SER A 107 25.43 10.53 9.53
N PHE A 108 25.90 10.61 10.77
CA PHE A 108 25.84 9.51 11.70
C PHE A 108 24.41 9.36 12.26
N LEU A 109 23.89 8.14 12.21
CA LEU A 109 22.60 7.73 12.71
C LEU A 109 22.81 6.89 13.99
N PRO A 110 22.46 7.43 15.17
CA PRO A 110 22.47 6.69 16.42
C PRO A 110 21.67 5.38 16.37
N GLU A 111 22.05 4.42 17.20
CA GLU A 111 21.34 3.15 17.31
C GLU A 111 19.89 3.37 17.78
N GLY A 112 18.93 2.66 17.16
CA GLY A 112 17.51 2.74 17.49
C GLY A 112 16.70 3.76 16.69
N LEU A 113 17.34 4.67 15.95
CA LEU A 113 16.64 5.65 15.12
C LEU A 113 16.40 5.16 13.68
N SER A 114 15.28 5.57 13.10
CA SER A 114 14.96 5.38 11.69
C SER A 114 15.81 6.29 10.80
N VAL A 115 15.99 5.90 9.53
CA VAL A 115 16.67 6.74 8.53
C VAL A 115 15.94 8.06 8.31
N LEU A 116 14.60 8.07 8.48
CA LEU A 116 13.78 9.28 8.42
C LEU A 116 14.02 10.22 9.62
N GLU A 117 14.59 9.70 10.70
CA GLU A 117 14.98 10.45 11.91
C GLU A 117 16.47 10.84 11.90
N CYS A 118 17.11 10.81 10.72
CA CYS A 118 18.51 11.20 10.56
C CYS A 118 18.77 12.61 11.14
N PRO A 119 19.80 12.79 12.00
CA PRO A 119 20.07 14.09 12.62
C PRO A 119 20.30 15.23 11.62
N SER A 120 20.82 14.91 10.43
CA SER A 120 21.00 15.89 9.36
C SER A 120 19.65 16.28 8.76
N LEU A 121 19.21 17.52 9.01
CA LEU A 121 18.04 18.13 8.36
C LEU A 121 18.12 18.03 6.85
N ARG A 122 19.27 18.37 6.25
CA ARG A 122 19.48 18.30 4.80
C ARG A 122 19.23 16.90 4.22
N ILE A 123 19.71 15.84 4.89
CA ILE A 123 19.48 14.46 4.42
C ILE A 123 18.00 14.12 4.53
N ARG A 124 17.32 14.52 5.62
CA ARG A 124 15.88 14.29 5.78
C ARG A 124 15.07 15.00 4.71
N ASP A 125 15.37 16.27 4.45
CA ASP A 125 14.71 17.07 3.43
C ASP A 125 14.92 16.44 2.04
N MET A 126 16.14 16.03 1.69
CA MET A 126 16.41 15.34 0.42
C MET A 126 15.66 14.00 0.30
N ILE A 127 15.61 13.20 1.36
CA ILE A 127 14.83 11.95 1.35
C ILE A 127 13.36 12.28 1.12
N PHE A 128 12.81 13.25 1.85
CA PHE A 128 11.42 13.64 1.72
C PHE A 128 11.12 14.20 0.32
N ASP A 129 11.98 15.06 -0.22
CA ASP A 129 11.84 15.66 -1.55
C ASP A 129 11.84 14.59 -2.66
N PHE A 130 12.75 13.61 -2.57
CA PHE A 130 12.84 12.55 -3.58
C PHE A 130 11.70 11.53 -3.46
N THR A 131 11.31 11.16 -2.24
CA THR A 131 10.34 10.06 -2.01
C THR A 131 8.92 10.54 -1.83
N SER A 132 8.69 11.84 -1.62
CA SER A 132 7.41 12.42 -1.21
C SER A 132 6.80 11.73 0.03
N GLY A 133 7.65 11.25 0.93
CA GLY A 133 7.23 10.55 2.16
C GLY A 133 6.81 9.09 1.95
N LEU A 134 7.03 8.51 0.77
CA LEU A 134 6.81 7.08 0.53
C LEU A 134 7.82 6.22 1.32
N ASP A 135 7.38 5.01 1.67
CA ASP A 135 8.19 4.06 2.42
C ASP A 135 9.49 3.69 1.67
N LEU A 136 10.59 3.71 2.42
CA LEU A 136 11.89 3.24 1.97
C LEU A 136 12.01 1.74 2.21
N THR A 137 12.36 1.02 1.15
CA THR A 137 12.59 -0.43 1.20
C THR A 137 14.06 -0.75 0.86
N PRO A 138 14.64 -1.82 1.44
CA PRO A 138 15.95 -2.30 1.04
C PRO A 138 15.97 -2.71 -0.44
N LEU A 139 16.72 -1.93 -1.23
CA LEU A 139 16.95 -2.22 -2.64
C LEU A 139 18.10 -3.22 -2.78
N ILE A 140 19.27 -2.98 -2.19
CA ILE A 140 20.45 -3.84 -2.34
C ILE A 140 21.20 -3.90 -1.02
N THR A 141 21.77 -5.06 -0.70
CA THR A 141 22.73 -5.19 0.40
C THR A 141 24.03 -5.81 -0.10
N LEU A 142 25.16 -5.25 0.33
CA LEU A 142 26.48 -5.84 0.10
C LEU A 142 27.30 -5.85 1.38
N LYS A 143 28.22 -6.82 1.48
CA LYS A 143 29.19 -6.91 2.58
C LYS A 143 30.60 -6.81 2.02
N GLN A 144 31.47 -6.10 2.72
CA GLN A 144 32.86 -5.96 2.31
C GLN A 144 33.82 -5.98 3.50
N LYS A 145 35.02 -6.49 3.25
CA LYS A 145 36.19 -6.25 4.09
C LYS A 145 37.00 -5.14 3.44
N ARG A 146 37.15 -4.02 4.14
CA ARG A 146 37.87 -2.83 3.69
C ARG A 146 39.17 -2.67 4.47
N ILE A 147 40.26 -2.45 3.75
CA ILE A 147 41.55 -2.03 4.30
C ILE A 147 41.71 -0.55 3.98
N ILE A 148 41.81 0.28 5.00
CA ILE A 148 41.95 1.73 4.91
C ILE A 148 43.38 2.11 5.23
N ARG A 149 44.00 2.94 4.38
CA ARG A 149 45.29 3.58 4.67
C ARG A 149 45.28 5.02 4.19
N GLN A 150 46.05 5.86 4.87
CA GLN A 150 46.25 7.25 4.52
C GLN A 150 47.48 7.41 3.64
N LEU A 151 47.34 8.19 2.57
CA LEU A 151 48.39 8.55 1.65
C LEU A 151 48.88 9.96 1.95
N ASN A 152 50.15 10.08 2.32
CA ASN A 152 50.74 11.33 2.77
C ASN A 152 51.91 11.75 1.87
N LEU A 153 51.89 13.01 1.45
CA LEU A 153 53.05 13.69 0.88
C LEU A 153 53.72 14.47 2.01
N GLU A 154 54.92 14.05 2.39
CA GLU A 154 55.62 14.51 3.61
C GLU A 154 54.78 14.29 4.89
N LYS A 155 54.06 15.33 5.35
CA LYS A 155 53.19 15.30 6.54
C LYS A 155 51.73 15.67 6.24
N LYS A 156 51.37 15.90 4.98
CA LYS A 156 50.03 16.32 4.55
C LYS A 156 49.22 15.12 4.09
N LEU A 157 47.95 15.05 4.49
CA LEU A 157 47.03 13.99 4.10
C LEU A 157 46.44 14.28 2.71
N VAL A 158 47.03 13.66 1.70
CA VAL A 158 46.66 13.90 0.30
C VAL A 158 45.45 13.08 -0.11
N ALA A 159 45.42 11.80 0.25
CA ALA A 159 44.33 10.89 -0.11
C ALA A 159 44.13 9.80 0.94
N GLU A 160 42.99 9.12 0.91
CA GLU A 160 42.80 7.81 1.55
C GLU A 160 42.69 6.74 0.48
N ILE A 161 43.37 5.62 0.70
CA ILE A 161 43.28 4.45 -0.17
C ILE A 161 42.45 3.36 0.51
N TYR A 162 41.61 2.71 -0.28
CA TYR A 162 40.78 1.60 0.17
C TYR A 162 41.03 0.37 -0.70
N LEU A 163 41.40 -0.74 -0.07
CA LEU A 163 41.45 -2.04 -0.73
C LEU A 163 40.30 -2.91 -0.18
N ASP A 164 39.36 -3.24 -1.06
CA ASP A 164 38.11 -3.91 -0.72
C ASP A 164 38.04 -5.32 -1.27
N ARG A 165 37.60 -6.26 -0.44
CA ARG A 165 36.99 -7.53 -0.89
C ARG A 165 35.49 -7.44 -0.74
N VAL A 166 34.77 -7.42 -1.86
CA VAL A 166 33.32 -7.22 -1.89
C VAL A 166 32.60 -8.54 -2.15
N ASN A 167 31.53 -8.78 -1.38
CA ASN A 167 30.64 -9.92 -1.52
C ASN A 167 29.22 -9.42 -1.85
N LEU A 168 28.80 -9.65 -3.09
CA LEU A 168 27.45 -9.40 -3.55
C LEU A 168 26.61 -10.67 -3.41
N LYS A 169 25.41 -10.53 -2.82
CA LYS A 169 24.41 -11.60 -2.75
C LYS A 169 23.10 -11.10 -3.35
N SER A 170 22.53 -11.88 -4.27
CA SER A 170 21.19 -11.65 -4.81
C SER A 170 20.50 -12.99 -4.96
N GLU A 171 19.40 -13.22 -4.23
CA GLU A 171 18.64 -14.48 -4.22
C GLU A 171 19.52 -15.73 -4.12
N SER A 172 19.77 -16.41 -5.25
CA SER A 172 20.57 -17.63 -5.40
C SER A 172 22.01 -17.40 -5.91
N ARG A 173 22.38 -16.20 -6.34
CA ARG A 173 23.68 -15.86 -6.95
C ARG A 173 24.59 -15.13 -5.97
N LYS A 174 25.89 -15.43 -6.05
CA LYS A 174 26.96 -14.73 -5.31
C LYS A 174 28.06 -14.31 -6.27
N LYS A 175 28.55 -13.08 -6.13
CA LYS A 175 29.72 -12.57 -6.88
C LYS A 175 30.72 -11.99 -5.88
N PHE A 176 31.97 -12.43 -6.00
CA PHE A 176 33.10 -11.85 -5.28
C PHE A 176 33.93 -11.06 -6.27
N TYR A 177 34.37 -9.88 -5.87
CA TYR A 177 35.33 -9.09 -6.62
C TYR A 177 36.17 -8.23 -5.67
N ASN A 178 37.33 -7.83 -6.16
CA ASN A 178 38.24 -6.97 -5.45
C ASN A 178 38.29 -5.59 -6.11
N GLU A 179 38.42 -4.55 -5.31
CA GLU A 179 38.46 -3.17 -5.79
C GLU A 179 39.47 -2.35 -4.99
N PHE A 180 40.18 -1.47 -5.68
CA PHE A 180 41.09 -0.49 -5.09
C PHE A 180 40.57 0.91 -5.39
N GLU A 181 40.51 1.77 -4.37
CA GLU A 181 40.01 3.14 -4.45
C GLU A 181 41.07 4.09 -3.91
N VAL A 182 41.20 5.26 -4.55
CA VAL A 182 42.02 6.38 -4.08
C VAL A 182 41.09 7.59 -4.01
N GLU A 183 40.73 8.00 -2.80
CA GLU A 183 39.83 9.13 -2.55
C GLU A 183 40.63 10.35 -2.10
N LEU A 184 40.55 11.43 -2.88
CA LEU A 184 41.28 12.66 -2.63
C LEU A 184 40.76 13.35 -1.36
N LYS A 185 41.67 13.78 -0.48
CA LYS A 185 41.35 14.56 0.71
C LYS A 185 41.70 16.03 0.49
N SER A 186 41.27 16.86 1.43
CA SER A 186 41.34 18.32 1.34
C SER A 186 42.74 18.93 1.20
N GLU A 187 43.81 18.22 1.51
CA GLU A 187 45.18 18.71 1.29
C GLU A 187 45.80 18.16 -0.01
N GLY A 188 45.09 17.27 -0.72
CA GLY A 188 45.49 16.74 -2.00
C GLY A 188 44.96 17.54 -3.20
N THR A 189 45.62 17.39 -4.33
CA THR A 189 45.23 18.01 -5.60
C THR A 189 44.86 16.97 -6.64
N VAL A 190 44.11 17.37 -7.68
CA VAL A 190 43.79 16.47 -8.81
C VAL A 190 45.05 15.89 -9.46
N LYS A 191 46.16 16.66 -9.49
CA LYS A 191 47.45 16.19 -10.00
C LYS A 191 48.04 15.07 -9.15
N ASP A 192 47.82 15.09 -7.83
CA ASP A 192 48.25 13.99 -6.97
C ASP A 192 47.47 12.71 -7.29
N LEU A 193 46.16 12.84 -7.51
CA LEU A 193 45.31 11.71 -7.89
C LEU A 193 45.71 11.13 -9.25
N GLU A 194 45.99 11.98 -10.24
CA GLU A 194 46.50 11.58 -11.57
C GLU A 194 47.84 10.86 -11.44
N ALA A 195 48.80 11.41 -10.69
CA ALA A 195 50.12 10.79 -10.49
C ALA A 195 50.02 9.41 -9.84
N VAL A 196 49.13 9.25 -8.84
CA VAL A 196 48.89 7.95 -8.19
C VAL A 196 48.22 6.97 -9.14
N ARG A 197 47.21 7.41 -9.89
CA ARG A 197 46.51 6.59 -10.89
C ARG A 197 47.47 6.08 -11.95
N ASP A 198 48.26 6.96 -12.56
CA ASP A 198 49.14 6.60 -13.66
C ASP A 198 50.19 5.60 -13.18
N PHE A 199 50.76 5.80 -11.97
CA PHE A 199 51.63 4.82 -11.33
C PHE A 199 50.95 3.46 -11.12
N LEU A 200 49.70 3.44 -10.66
CA LEU A 200 48.95 2.20 -10.42
C LEU A 200 48.72 1.42 -11.72
N LEU A 201 48.34 2.10 -12.80
CA LEU A 201 48.09 1.48 -14.11
C LEU A 201 49.38 0.98 -14.77
N ASP A 202 50.51 1.66 -14.55
CA ASP A 202 51.80 1.26 -15.13
C ASP A 202 52.44 0.06 -14.41
N ASN A 203 52.10 -0.19 -13.14
CA ASN A 203 52.80 -1.15 -12.28
C ASN A 203 51.95 -2.36 -11.85
N TYR A 204 50.63 -2.31 -12.01
CA TYR A 204 49.72 -3.37 -11.58
C TYR A 204 48.70 -3.67 -12.68
N ASN A 205 48.22 -4.92 -12.73
CA ASN A 205 47.16 -5.29 -13.67
C ASN A 205 45.78 -4.84 -13.13
N LEU A 206 45.47 -3.57 -13.33
CA LEU A 206 44.26 -2.92 -12.82
C LEU A 206 43.35 -2.46 -13.95
N GLU A 207 42.04 -2.64 -13.77
CA GLU A 207 41.04 -2.15 -14.72
C GLU A 207 40.28 -0.95 -14.13
N GLU A 208 40.23 0.16 -14.85
CA GLU A 208 39.47 1.33 -14.38
C GLU A 208 37.99 1.02 -14.21
N SER A 209 37.47 1.35 -13.03
CA SER A 209 36.11 1.05 -12.61
C SER A 209 35.20 2.25 -12.89
N ARG A 210 34.41 2.17 -13.96
CA ARG A 210 33.44 3.21 -14.34
C ARG A 210 32.18 3.24 -13.46
N PHE A 211 31.95 2.17 -12.70
CA PHE A 211 30.76 1.97 -11.89
C PHE A 211 31.09 2.08 -10.40
N SER A 212 30.22 2.76 -9.66
CA SER A 212 30.16 2.66 -8.21
C SER A 212 29.79 1.24 -7.75
N LYS A 213 30.08 0.92 -6.49
CA LYS A 213 29.64 -0.33 -5.87
C LYS A 213 28.12 -0.51 -5.94
N PHE A 214 27.35 0.58 -5.79
CA PHE A 214 25.90 0.56 -5.96
C PHE A 214 25.51 0.11 -7.37
N GLU A 215 26.07 0.75 -8.40
CA GLU A 215 25.78 0.43 -9.80
C GLU A 215 26.14 -1.02 -10.13
N ARG A 216 27.32 -1.51 -9.70
CA ARG A 216 27.73 -2.91 -9.91
C ARG A 216 26.80 -3.89 -9.21
N ALA A 217 26.43 -3.59 -7.96
CA ALA A 217 25.52 -4.44 -7.20
C ALA A 217 24.12 -4.47 -7.82
N TYR A 218 23.66 -3.35 -8.38
CA TYR A 218 22.39 -3.24 -9.08
C TYR A 218 22.39 -4.03 -10.39
N LEU A 219 23.43 -3.87 -11.23
CA LEU A 219 23.60 -4.66 -12.46
C LEU A 219 23.60 -6.16 -12.16
N PHE A 220 24.33 -6.57 -11.12
CA PHE A 220 24.37 -7.96 -10.67
C PHE A 220 22.99 -8.47 -10.23
N ARG A 221 22.29 -7.70 -9.38
CA ARG A 221 20.95 -8.05 -8.89
C ARG A 221 19.98 -8.27 -10.05
N GLU A 222 19.92 -7.33 -10.99
CA GLU A 222 18.98 -7.35 -12.12
C GLU A 222 19.45 -8.23 -13.30
N ASN A 223 20.61 -8.88 -13.18
CA ASN A 223 21.21 -9.70 -14.24
C ASN A 223 21.44 -8.94 -15.56
N LEU A 224 21.91 -7.71 -15.46
CA LEU A 224 22.17 -6.85 -16.61
C LEU A 224 23.63 -6.96 -17.07
N PRO A 225 23.91 -6.75 -18.37
CA PRO A 225 25.29 -6.69 -18.87
C PRO A 225 26.06 -5.50 -18.27
N GLU A 226 27.39 -5.60 -18.17
CA GLU A 226 28.22 -4.49 -17.67
C GLU A 226 28.36 -3.32 -18.66
N LYS A 227 27.98 -3.52 -19.93
CA LYS A 227 27.78 -2.43 -20.91
C LYS A 227 26.28 -2.21 -21.06
N THR A 228 25.74 -1.20 -20.38
CA THR A 228 24.33 -0.82 -20.50
C THR A 228 24.16 0.41 -21.38
N PHE A 229 23.07 0.44 -22.14
CA PHE A 229 22.69 1.57 -22.99
C PHE A 229 22.11 2.72 -22.13
N LEU A 230 21.34 2.36 -21.11
CA LEU A 230 20.78 3.29 -20.13
C LEU A 230 21.69 3.36 -18.89
N ASN A 231 21.97 4.58 -18.44
CA ASN A 231 22.52 4.80 -17.10
C ASN A 231 21.45 4.52 -16.03
N MET A 232 21.86 4.53 -14.76
CA MET A 232 20.96 4.18 -13.66
C MET A 232 19.76 5.12 -13.51
N ARG A 233 19.96 6.43 -13.70
CA ARG A 233 18.89 7.42 -13.65
C ARG A 233 17.89 7.19 -14.78
N GLU A 234 18.39 7.03 -15.99
CA GLU A 234 17.59 6.77 -17.20
C GLU A 234 16.76 5.51 -17.06
N ARG A 235 17.36 4.44 -16.54
CA ARG A 235 16.69 3.18 -16.28
C ARG A 235 15.55 3.34 -15.27
N ALA A 236 15.80 4.04 -14.17
CA ALA A 236 14.77 4.28 -13.16
C ALA A 236 13.59 5.07 -13.76
N VAL A 237 13.88 6.16 -14.49
CA VAL A 237 12.85 6.95 -15.18
C VAL A 237 12.09 6.11 -16.20
N CYS A 238 12.76 5.36 -17.07
CA CYS A 238 12.08 4.51 -18.05
C CYS A 238 11.23 3.43 -17.36
N ALA A 239 11.71 2.83 -16.27
CA ALA A 239 10.96 1.83 -15.53
C ALA A 239 9.68 2.40 -14.89
N GLN A 240 9.73 3.64 -14.39
CA GLN A 240 8.56 4.34 -13.86
C GLN A 240 7.51 4.57 -14.97
N LEU A 241 7.96 4.94 -16.17
CA LEU A 241 7.07 5.27 -17.29
C LEU A 241 6.51 4.04 -18.02
N ALA A 242 7.22 2.90 -18.01
CA ALA A 242 6.91 1.73 -18.83
C ALA A 242 5.47 1.19 -18.67
N ASN A 243 4.84 1.44 -17.52
CA ASN A 243 3.47 1.01 -17.25
C ASN A 243 2.40 1.97 -17.78
N HIS A 244 2.77 3.17 -18.24
CA HIS A 244 1.83 4.13 -18.78
C HIS A 244 1.33 3.65 -20.15
N LYS A 245 0.02 3.77 -20.41
CA LYS A 245 -0.61 3.35 -21.68
C LYS A 245 -0.36 4.35 -22.84
N ASN A 246 0.29 5.49 -22.55
CA ASN A 246 0.57 6.57 -23.50
C ASN A 246 1.82 6.31 -24.38
N VAL A 247 2.14 7.27 -25.26
CA VAL A 247 3.30 7.19 -26.16
C VAL A 247 4.64 7.08 -25.39
N TYR A 248 4.79 7.74 -24.26
CA TYR A 248 6.02 7.71 -23.46
C TYR A 248 6.23 6.38 -22.74
N GLY A 249 5.16 5.74 -22.25
CA GLY A 249 5.26 4.39 -21.68
C GLY A 249 5.65 3.36 -22.73
N LYS A 250 5.14 3.51 -23.97
CA LYS A 250 5.61 2.71 -25.12
C LYS A 250 7.09 2.97 -25.43
N GLN A 251 7.51 4.24 -25.52
CA GLN A 251 8.92 4.60 -25.75
C GLN A 251 9.85 4.07 -24.65
N ALA A 252 9.45 4.22 -23.39
CA ALA A 252 10.21 3.73 -22.25
C ALA A 252 10.32 2.20 -22.24
N LYS A 253 9.25 1.47 -22.59
CA LYS A 253 9.30 0.01 -22.80
C LYS A 253 10.29 -0.37 -23.90
N ILE A 254 10.28 0.32 -25.04
CA ILE A 254 11.23 0.10 -26.13
C ILE A 254 12.67 0.28 -25.63
N LEU A 255 12.97 1.39 -24.96
CA LEU A 255 14.33 1.66 -24.45
C LEU A 255 14.80 0.64 -23.41
N LEU A 256 13.90 0.15 -22.55
CA LEU A 256 14.23 -0.90 -21.59
C LEU A 256 14.51 -2.26 -22.25
N LEU A 257 13.81 -2.58 -23.35
CA LEU A 257 14.06 -3.80 -24.12
C LEU A 257 15.39 -3.71 -24.89
N LEU A 258 15.65 -2.56 -25.54
CA LEU A 258 16.92 -2.28 -26.20
C LEU A 258 18.09 -2.42 -25.22
N ASP A 259 17.94 -1.87 -24.01
CA ASP A 259 18.96 -1.94 -22.98
C ASP A 259 19.21 -3.38 -22.44
N ARG A 260 18.20 -4.26 -22.52
CA ARG A 260 18.34 -5.70 -22.22
C ARG A 260 18.94 -6.50 -23.38
N GLY A 261 19.25 -5.85 -24.51
CA GLY A 261 19.89 -6.46 -25.66
C GLY A 261 18.94 -6.97 -26.75
N SER A 262 17.63 -6.63 -26.69
CA SER A 262 16.71 -6.94 -27.78
C SER A 262 17.00 -6.10 -29.02
N SER A 263 16.90 -6.71 -30.20
CA SER A 263 17.04 -6.02 -31.49
C SER A 263 15.78 -5.21 -31.86
N PRO A 264 15.88 -4.16 -32.70
CA PRO A 264 14.71 -3.43 -33.19
C PRO A 264 13.63 -4.31 -33.81
N SER A 265 14.02 -5.35 -34.56
CA SER A 265 13.10 -6.30 -35.21
C SER A 265 12.32 -7.15 -34.19
N GLU A 266 12.97 -7.62 -33.11
CA GLU A 266 12.31 -8.36 -32.02
C GLU A 266 11.31 -7.49 -31.25
N ILE A 267 11.67 -6.23 -30.99
CA ILE A 267 10.81 -5.28 -30.29
C ILE A 267 9.57 -4.93 -31.13
N SER A 268 9.76 -4.77 -32.44
CA SER A 268 8.69 -4.53 -33.41
C SER A 268 7.60 -5.61 -33.32
N LEU A 269 8.00 -6.88 -33.25
CA LEU A 269 7.08 -8.01 -33.09
C LEU A 269 6.40 -8.04 -31.71
N LEU A 270 7.16 -7.74 -30.64
CA LEU A 270 6.68 -7.85 -29.27
C LEU A 270 5.68 -6.76 -28.89
N ILE A 271 5.90 -5.52 -29.35
CA ILE A 271 5.06 -4.35 -29.00
C ILE A 271 4.11 -3.97 -30.17
N LYS A 272 4.24 -4.60 -31.34
CA LYS A 272 3.46 -4.31 -32.56
C LYS A 272 3.64 -2.86 -33.03
N ILE A 273 4.90 -2.42 -33.14
CA ILE A 273 5.29 -1.08 -33.63
C ILE A 273 6.25 -1.27 -34.81
N PRO A 274 6.14 -0.50 -35.90
CA PRO A 274 7.07 -0.63 -37.04
C PRO A 274 8.53 -0.47 -36.63
N GLU A 275 9.40 -1.34 -37.14
CA GLU A 275 10.85 -1.31 -36.88
C GLU A 275 11.51 0.06 -37.15
N PRO A 276 11.17 0.79 -38.23
CA PRO A 276 11.71 2.14 -38.45
C PRO A 276 11.38 3.14 -37.32
N GLU A 277 10.28 2.97 -36.61
CA GLU A 277 9.92 3.82 -35.47
C GLU A 277 10.79 3.50 -34.24
N VAL A 278 11.14 2.22 -34.05
CA VAL A 278 12.07 1.78 -33.00
C VAL A 278 13.47 2.34 -33.25
N GLU A 279 13.94 2.27 -34.50
CA GLU A 279 15.24 2.83 -34.90
C GLU A 279 15.27 4.36 -34.79
N ALA A 280 14.20 5.05 -35.20
CA ALA A 280 14.07 6.49 -35.06
C ALA A 280 14.09 6.92 -33.58
N LEU A 281 13.41 6.18 -32.71
CA LEU A 281 13.43 6.44 -31.26
C LEU A 281 14.83 6.24 -30.68
N LEU A 282 15.51 5.15 -31.05
CA LEU A 282 16.88 4.88 -30.60
C LEU A 282 17.82 6.01 -31.03
N SER A 283 17.80 6.39 -32.32
CA SER A 283 18.64 7.48 -32.84
C SER A 283 18.35 8.83 -32.15
N ARG A 284 17.08 9.10 -31.83
CA ARG A 284 16.71 10.30 -31.08
C ARG A 284 17.21 10.23 -29.63
N PHE A 285 17.05 9.09 -28.95
CA PHE A 285 17.51 8.92 -27.58
C PHE A 285 19.04 8.98 -27.46
N GLU A 286 19.79 8.48 -28.43
CA GLU A 286 21.25 8.61 -28.44
C GLU A 286 21.73 10.07 -28.42
N LYS A 287 20.96 10.99 -29.02
CA LYS A 287 21.28 12.42 -29.09
C LYS A 287 20.71 13.20 -27.92
N GLU A 288 19.47 12.93 -27.54
CA GLU A 288 18.71 13.76 -26.60
C GLU A 288 18.65 13.15 -25.18
N ARG A 289 19.03 11.88 -25.03
CA ARG A 289 18.93 11.09 -23.79
C ARG A 289 17.55 11.22 -23.17
N LEU A 290 17.45 11.43 -21.85
CA LEU A 290 16.16 11.62 -21.18
C LEU A 290 15.34 12.76 -21.77
N SER A 291 15.94 13.76 -22.43
CA SER A 291 15.24 14.92 -22.97
C SER A 291 14.22 14.56 -24.06
N ILE A 292 14.23 13.33 -24.58
CA ILE A 292 13.13 12.82 -25.41
C ILE A 292 11.80 12.75 -24.64
N PHE A 293 11.88 12.66 -23.32
CA PHE A 293 10.77 12.67 -22.39
C PHE A 293 10.59 14.10 -21.88
N PRO A 294 9.41 14.68 -22.13
CA PRO A 294 9.22 16.13 -22.00
C PRO A 294 9.31 16.69 -20.58
N PHE A 295 9.22 15.82 -19.57
CA PHE A 295 9.19 16.15 -18.15
C PHE A 295 10.54 15.94 -17.44
N THR A 296 11.56 15.44 -18.13
CA THR A 296 12.87 15.14 -17.51
C THR A 296 13.88 16.29 -17.60
N GLY A 297 13.47 17.41 -18.21
CA GLY A 297 14.35 18.52 -18.52
C GLY A 297 14.80 19.32 -17.30
N ALA A 298 16.09 19.18 -16.94
CA ALA A 298 16.97 20.30 -16.58
C ALA A 298 18.42 19.84 -16.33
N LYS A 299 19.38 20.36 -17.13
CA LYS A 299 20.59 21.07 -16.63
C LYS A 299 21.55 21.59 -17.71
N GLU A 300 21.48 21.17 -18.99
CA GLU A 300 22.38 21.73 -20.00
C GLU A 300 21.81 23.00 -20.65
N LYS A 301 22.41 24.15 -20.30
CA LYS A 301 22.26 25.40 -21.04
C LYS A 301 22.90 25.23 -22.43
N ILE A 302 22.11 24.87 -23.43
CA ILE A 302 22.46 25.17 -24.82
C ILE A 302 21.94 26.60 -25.10
N PRO A 303 22.81 27.58 -25.39
CA PRO A 303 22.35 28.92 -25.77
C PRO A 303 21.59 28.83 -27.11
N GLY A 304 20.29 29.14 -27.10
CA GLY A 304 19.54 29.44 -28.32
C GLY A 304 18.57 28.37 -28.85
N LYS A 305 18.39 27.22 -28.19
CA LYS A 305 17.30 26.28 -28.52
C LYS A 305 16.76 25.58 -27.27
N ASN A 306 15.53 25.89 -26.88
CA ASN A 306 14.74 25.04 -25.99
C ASN A 306 14.07 23.94 -26.84
N PRO A 307 14.23 22.65 -26.53
CA PRO A 307 13.30 21.64 -26.99
C PRO A 307 11.96 21.91 -26.31
N ILE A 308 11.00 22.35 -27.10
CA ILE A 308 9.64 22.64 -26.67
C ILE A 308 8.84 21.34 -26.82
N PHE A 309 8.48 20.71 -25.72
CA PHE A 309 7.36 19.76 -25.72
C PHE A 309 6.07 20.55 -25.72
N TYR A 310 5.12 20.24 -26.61
CA TYR A 310 3.69 20.38 -26.35
C TYR A 310 2.94 19.28 -27.12
N PHE A 311 1.95 18.65 -26.50
CA PHE A 311 0.99 17.80 -27.22
C PHE A 311 0.47 18.61 -28.43
N GLN A 312 0.72 18.16 -29.66
CA GLN A 312 0.16 18.83 -30.84
C GLN A 312 -1.36 18.67 -30.78
N SER A 313 -2.03 19.76 -30.44
CA SER A 313 -3.48 19.85 -30.57
C SER A 313 -3.87 19.62 -32.02
N GLU A 314 -4.78 18.69 -32.30
CA GLU A 314 -5.36 18.54 -33.65
C GLU A 314 -6.00 19.84 -34.16
N ARG A 315 -6.31 20.78 -33.25
CA ARG A 315 -6.82 22.11 -33.54
C ARG A 315 -5.81 23.21 -33.23
N GLY A 316 -4.88 23.43 -34.16
CA GLY A 316 -4.20 24.71 -34.32
C GLY A 316 -2.69 24.61 -34.30
N SER A 317 -2.04 25.20 -35.31
CA SER A 317 -0.64 25.59 -35.22
C SER A 317 -0.43 26.42 -33.95
N PRO A 318 0.70 26.26 -33.23
CA PRO A 318 1.01 27.13 -32.10
C PRO A 318 0.89 28.57 -32.56
N VAL A 319 0.11 29.36 -31.82
CA VAL A 319 -0.09 30.79 -32.09
C VAL A 319 1.28 31.43 -32.31
N LYS A 320 1.46 32.21 -33.39
CA LYS A 320 2.75 32.88 -33.68
C LYS A 320 3.15 33.77 -32.49
N GLY A 321 4.36 33.57 -31.94
CA GLY A 321 4.95 34.42 -30.90
C GLY A 321 5.33 33.74 -29.58
N TRP A 322 5.08 32.43 -29.40
CA TRP A 322 5.30 31.77 -28.10
C TRP A 322 6.75 31.42 -27.78
N THR A 323 7.66 31.40 -28.77
CA THR A 323 9.10 31.20 -28.57
C THR A 323 9.77 32.31 -27.74
N GLU A 324 9.09 33.45 -27.54
CA GLU A 324 9.58 34.57 -26.73
C GLU A 324 9.15 34.49 -25.25
N ILE A 325 8.20 33.61 -24.91
CA ILE A 325 7.68 33.51 -23.54
C ILE A 325 8.48 32.45 -22.78
N GLY A 326 9.69 32.82 -22.36
CA GLY A 326 10.57 31.99 -21.55
C GLY A 326 10.00 31.73 -20.15
N TYR A 327 9.03 30.82 -20.02
CA TYR A 327 8.57 30.39 -18.70
C TYR A 327 9.61 29.49 -18.04
N LYS A 328 9.93 29.81 -16.78
CA LYS A 328 10.78 28.99 -15.90
C LYS A 328 9.98 28.15 -14.90
N GLU A 329 8.67 28.37 -14.77
CA GLU A 329 7.80 27.78 -13.73
C GLU A 329 6.37 27.55 -14.27
N TRP A 330 5.78 26.37 -14.03
CA TRP A 330 4.37 26.09 -14.36
C TRP A 330 3.45 26.47 -13.21
N THR A 331 2.34 27.13 -13.51
CA THR A 331 1.21 27.44 -12.61
C THR A 331 -0.10 26.99 -13.29
N PRO A 332 -1.19 26.77 -12.55
CA PRO A 332 -2.49 26.43 -13.14
C PRO A 332 -2.92 27.42 -14.23
N GLU A 333 -2.69 28.72 -14.02
CA GLU A 333 -3.02 29.78 -14.97
C GLU A 333 -2.19 29.68 -16.25
N THR A 334 -0.89 29.41 -16.12
CA THR A 334 -0.02 29.23 -17.30
C THR A 334 -0.37 27.96 -18.08
N LEU A 335 -0.76 26.87 -17.40
CA LEU A 335 -1.19 25.63 -18.06
C LEU A 335 -2.52 25.81 -18.80
N LEU A 336 -3.50 26.45 -18.16
CA LEU A 336 -4.80 26.75 -18.76
C LEU A 336 -4.63 27.59 -20.03
N LYS A 337 -3.82 28.65 -19.96
CA LYS A 337 -3.48 29.49 -21.12
C LYS A 337 -2.74 28.70 -22.20
N PHE A 338 -1.82 27.83 -21.78
CA PHE A 338 -0.98 27.05 -22.69
C PHE A 338 -1.82 26.08 -23.53
N TYR A 339 -2.74 25.34 -22.91
CA TYR A 339 -3.62 24.38 -23.58
C TYR A 339 -4.89 25.04 -24.18
N GLY A 340 -4.96 26.37 -24.24
CA GLY A 340 -6.02 27.09 -24.95
C GLY A 340 -7.43 26.85 -24.38
N VAL A 341 -7.53 26.57 -23.08
CA VAL A 341 -8.82 26.35 -22.40
C VAL A 341 -9.56 27.68 -22.27
N ASP A 342 -10.88 27.66 -22.49
CA ASP A 342 -11.75 28.81 -22.27
C ASP A 342 -11.75 29.19 -20.78
N ARG A 343 -11.17 30.34 -20.47
CA ARG A 343 -11.02 30.83 -19.10
C ARG A 343 -12.35 31.15 -18.43
N GLU A 344 -13.30 31.74 -19.16
CA GLU A 344 -14.61 32.10 -18.59
C GLU A 344 -15.37 30.83 -18.21
N LYS A 345 -15.35 29.84 -19.10
CA LYS A 345 -15.93 28.52 -18.82
C LYS A 345 -15.26 27.84 -17.61
N ALA A 346 -13.93 27.86 -17.52
CA ALA A 346 -13.18 27.25 -16.44
C ALA A 346 -13.46 27.91 -15.07
N GLU A 347 -13.55 29.24 -15.02
CA GLU A 347 -13.88 29.97 -13.79
C GLU A 347 -15.34 29.73 -13.36
N ASN A 348 -16.27 29.58 -14.30
CA ASN A 348 -17.66 29.24 -13.99
C ASN A 348 -17.78 27.83 -13.37
N ILE A 349 -17.10 26.83 -13.94
CA ILE A 349 -17.04 25.48 -13.36
C ILE A 349 -16.43 25.52 -11.97
N LYS A 350 -15.33 26.26 -11.78
CA LYS A 350 -14.71 26.46 -10.48
C LYS A 350 -15.67 27.09 -9.47
N ALA A 351 -16.38 28.14 -9.84
CA ALA A 351 -17.33 28.81 -8.94
C ALA A 351 -18.46 27.86 -8.50
N GLY A 352 -19.07 27.12 -9.44
CA GLY A 352 -20.10 26.13 -9.13
C GLY A 352 -19.59 24.98 -8.25
N THR A 353 -18.38 24.48 -8.54
CA THR A 353 -17.74 23.42 -7.76
C THR A 353 -17.46 23.86 -6.32
N LEU A 354 -16.95 25.08 -6.12
CA LEU A 354 -16.68 25.63 -4.79
C LEU A 354 -17.96 25.96 -4.02
N ALA A 355 -19.03 26.37 -4.70
CA ALA A 355 -20.33 26.60 -4.06
C ALA A 355 -20.95 25.28 -3.55
N LEU A 356 -20.83 24.17 -4.29
CA LEU A 356 -21.22 22.84 -3.80
C LEU A 356 -20.38 22.41 -2.60
N PHE A 357 -19.06 22.62 -2.66
CA PHE A 357 -18.15 22.33 -1.55
C PHE A 357 -18.57 23.08 -0.28
N ASP A 358 -18.81 24.38 -0.36
CA ASP A 358 -19.19 25.17 0.82
C ASP A 358 -20.58 24.78 1.36
N GLY A 359 -21.55 24.59 0.46
CA GLY A 359 -22.93 24.27 0.83
C GLY A 359 -23.12 22.86 1.41
N LEU A 360 -22.22 21.92 1.11
CA LEU A 360 -22.26 20.54 1.60
C LEU A 360 -21.20 20.24 2.68
N SER A 361 -20.61 21.27 3.27
CA SER A 361 -19.57 21.17 4.31
C SER A 361 -19.91 20.28 5.51
N ALA A 362 -21.21 20.15 5.84
CA ALA A 362 -21.69 19.27 6.90
C ALA A 362 -21.45 17.77 6.64
N TYR A 363 -21.22 17.37 5.38
CA TYR A 363 -21.06 15.95 4.99
C TYR A 363 -19.61 15.53 4.82
N HIS A 364 -18.79 16.37 4.17
CA HIS A 364 -17.49 15.92 3.66
C HIS A 364 -16.29 16.24 4.57
N GLY A 365 -16.42 17.19 5.51
CA GLY A 365 -15.38 17.49 6.51
C GLY A 365 -14.00 17.92 5.96
N LEU A 366 -13.94 18.44 4.73
CA LEU A 366 -12.68 18.85 4.07
C LEU A 366 -12.32 20.31 4.39
N GLY A 367 -11.03 20.63 4.37
CA GLY A 367 -10.49 21.92 4.80
C GLY A 367 -10.09 22.85 3.65
N LYS A 368 -9.31 23.88 4.00
CA LYS A 368 -8.84 24.92 3.06
C LYS A 368 -7.91 24.36 1.97
N GLU A 369 -7.02 23.44 2.32
CA GLU A 369 -6.07 22.82 1.39
C GLU A 369 -6.79 22.04 0.29
N GLU A 370 -7.78 21.22 0.65
CA GLU A 370 -8.59 20.50 -0.33
C GLU A 370 -9.45 21.43 -1.20
N LYS A 371 -9.93 22.54 -0.64
CA LYS A 371 -10.67 23.56 -1.39
C LYS A 371 -9.79 24.24 -2.45
N GLU A 372 -8.53 24.54 -2.12
CA GLU A 372 -7.56 25.08 -3.08
C GLU A 372 -7.25 24.05 -4.19
N LEU A 373 -7.09 22.79 -3.81
CA LEU A 373 -6.88 21.70 -4.77
C LEU A 373 -8.08 21.51 -5.71
N LEU A 374 -9.30 21.56 -5.18
CA LEU A 374 -10.54 21.51 -5.96
C LEU A 374 -10.61 22.66 -6.96
N SER A 375 -10.25 23.87 -6.52
CA SER A 375 -10.15 25.05 -7.38
C SER A 375 -9.18 24.83 -8.55
N PHE A 376 -8.00 24.26 -8.30
CA PHE A 376 -7.05 23.94 -9.38
C PHE A 376 -7.59 22.85 -10.32
N SER A 377 -8.24 21.81 -9.79
CA SER A 377 -8.82 20.76 -10.63
C SER A 377 -9.91 21.29 -11.55
N ALA A 378 -10.78 22.18 -11.05
CA ALA A 378 -11.85 22.77 -11.85
C ALA A 378 -11.32 23.68 -12.97
N LEU A 379 -10.26 24.45 -12.69
CA LEU A 379 -9.58 25.27 -13.70
C LEU A 379 -8.90 24.43 -14.78
N LEU A 380 -8.25 23.34 -14.37
CA LEU A 380 -7.41 22.51 -15.23
C LEU A 380 -8.16 21.35 -15.90
N HIS A 381 -9.43 21.13 -15.58
CA HIS A 381 -10.23 20.03 -16.12
C HIS A 381 -10.33 20.01 -17.66
N GLY A 382 -10.15 21.16 -18.32
CA GLY A 382 -10.27 21.27 -19.78
C GLY A 382 -8.98 21.04 -20.57
N ILE A 383 -7.82 20.89 -19.93
CA ILE A 383 -6.51 20.99 -20.63
C ILE A 383 -6.24 19.84 -21.62
N GLY A 384 -6.85 18.68 -21.41
CA GLY A 384 -6.75 17.50 -22.27
C GLY A 384 -7.60 17.62 -23.54
N SER A 385 -8.65 18.44 -23.53
CA SER A 385 -9.58 18.61 -24.66
C SER A 385 -8.93 19.25 -25.89
N SER A 386 -7.86 20.03 -25.69
CA SER A 386 -7.08 20.58 -26.79
C SER A 386 -6.23 19.52 -27.48
N VAL A 387 -5.92 18.41 -26.81
CA VAL A 387 -4.94 17.42 -27.26
C VAL A 387 -5.61 16.25 -27.98
N SER A 388 -6.60 15.60 -27.37
CA SER A 388 -7.29 14.43 -27.94
C SER A 388 -8.77 14.52 -27.64
N ARG A 389 -9.62 14.32 -28.66
CA ARG A 389 -11.07 14.22 -28.47
C ARG A 389 -11.44 12.80 -28.08
N GLY A 390 -12.23 12.66 -27.01
CA GLY A 390 -12.69 11.35 -26.51
C GLY A 390 -11.81 10.75 -25.40
N GLU A 391 -10.54 11.14 -25.32
CA GLU A 391 -9.61 10.71 -24.24
C GLU A 391 -9.24 11.86 -23.30
N GLU A 392 -10.13 12.85 -23.14
CA GLU A 392 -9.84 14.11 -22.46
C GLU A 392 -9.39 13.91 -21.01
N ALA A 393 -10.07 13.03 -20.26
CA ALA A 393 -9.76 12.72 -18.86
C ALA A 393 -8.39 12.03 -18.70
N LEU A 394 -8.05 11.11 -19.59
CA LEU A 394 -6.73 10.48 -19.64
C LEU A 394 -5.65 11.52 -19.96
N MET A 395 -5.93 12.40 -20.91
CA MET A 395 -4.96 13.41 -21.33
C MET A 395 -4.75 14.51 -20.29
N ASN A 396 -5.80 14.90 -19.56
CA ASN A 396 -5.69 15.77 -18.38
C ASN A 396 -4.70 15.20 -17.35
N ARG A 397 -4.88 13.91 -17.01
CA ARG A 397 -4.00 13.18 -16.10
C ARG A 397 -2.56 13.20 -16.58
N GLU A 398 -2.32 12.86 -17.85
CA GLU A 398 -0.97 12.85 -18.40
C GLU A 398 -0.33 14.23 -18.43
N ILE A 399 -1.08 15.29 -18.76
CA ILE A 399 -0.59 16.67 -18.68
C ILE A 399 -0.21 17.02 -17.24
N LEU A 400 -1.08 16.77 -16.26
CA LEU A 400 -0.83 17.12 -14.86
C LEU A 400 0.36 16.37 -14.26
N LEU A 401 0.53 15.08 -14.58
CA LEU A 401 1.66 14.28 -14.09
C LEU A 401 2.99 14.62 -14.77
N THR A 402 2.96 15.31 -15.91
CA THR A 402 4.16 15.67 -16.68
C THR A 402 4.58 17.13 -16.51
N HIS A 403 3.74 17.97 -15.89
CA HIS A 403 4.06 19.39 -15.65
C HIS A 403 4.26 19.63 -14.14
N PRO A 404 5.48 20.00 -13.69
CA PRO A 404 5.70 20.34 -12.28
C PRO A 404 5.04 21.69 -11.97
N VAL A 405 3.85 21.66 -11.37
CA VAL A 405 3.10 22.87 -11.00
C VAL A 405 3.63 23.45 -9.68
N LYS A 406 4.06 24.71 -9.74
CA LYS A 406 4.59 25.47 -8.60
C LYS A 406 3.60 25.48 -7.45
N GLY A 407 4.12 25.20 -6.26
CA GLY A 407 3.34 25.23 -5.01
C GLY A 407 2.54 23.96 -4.74
N LEU A 408 2.55 22.98 -5.64
CA LEU A 408 1.91 21.68 -5.42
C LEU A 408 2.93 20.58 -5.15
N LYS A 409 2.66 19.78 -4.13
CA LYS A 409 3.38 18.54 -3.83
C LYS A 409 3.01 17.47 -4.85
N LEU A 410 3.85 16.44 -4.98
CA LEU A 410 3.57 15.31 -5.87
C LEU A 410 2.27 14.58 -5.50
N SER A 411 1.94 14.48 -4.21
CA SER A 411 0.67 13.92 -3.75
C SER A 411 -0.53 14.75 -4.25
N GLU A 412 -0.44 16.07 -4.19
CA GLU A 412 -1.50 16.98 -4.68
C GLU A 412 -1.62 16.91 -6.21
N LEU A 413 -0.50 16.82 -6.94
CA LEU A 413 -0.51 16.60 -8.39
C LEU A 413 -1.15 15.27 -8.78
N ARG A 414 -0.85 14.20 -8.03
CA ARG A 414 -1.48 12.88 -8.22
C ARG A 414 -2.96 12.92 -7.89
N MET A 415 -3.36 13.64 -6.85
CA MET A 415 -4.77 13.87 -6.53
C MET A 415 -5.46 14.64 -7.65
N LEU A 416 -4.88 15.72 -8.18
CA LEU A 416 -5.43 16.46 -9.32
C LEU A 416 -5.59 15.57 -10.54
N ALA A 417 -4.56 14.81 -10.88
CA ALA A 417 -4.58 13.89 -12.02
C ALA A 417 -5.70 12.86 -11.88
N LEU A 418 -5.85 12.25 -10.70
CA LEU A 418 -6.92 11.31 -10.41
C LEU A 418 -8.31 11.99 -10.40
N ILE A 419 -8.46 13.20 -9.84
CA ILE A 419 -9.72 13.96 -9.88
C ILE A 419 -10.16 14.16 -11.34
N THR A 420 -9.23 14.53 -12.24
CA THR A 420 -9.55 14.74 -13.65
C THR A 420 -9.82 13.45 -14.41
N GLU A 421 -9.18 12.35 -14.04
CA GLU A 421 -9.41 11.03 -14.63
C GLU A 421 -10.80 10.49 -14.27
N LEU A 422 -11.22 10.66 -13.02
CA LEU A 422 -12.54 10.26 -12.49
C LEU A 422 -13.72 11.02 -13.13
N GLN A 423 -13.45 12.01 -13.98
CA GLN A 423 -14.47 12.67 -14.80
C GLN A 423 -14.81 11.87 -16.07
N SER A 424 -14.05 10.81 -16.38
CA SER A 424 -14.35 9.92 -17.49
C SER A 424 -15.71 9.23 -17.30
N PRO A 425 -16.59 9.25 -18.31
CA PRO A 425 -17.88 8.57 -18.23
C PRO A 425 -17.75 7.04 -18.18
N GLU A 426 -16.58 6.48 -18.51
CA GLU A 426 -16.32 5.04 -18.45
C GLU A 426 -16.09 4.51 -17.03
N ILE A 427 -15.82 5.41 -16.07
CA ILE A 427 -15.59 5.08 -14.67
C ILE A 427 -16.92 5.19 -13.91
N SER A 428 -17.57 4.04 -13.73
CA SER A 428 -18.73 3.85 -12.86
C SER A 428 -18.31 3.37 -11.46
N GLU A 429 -19.24 3.39 -10.50
CA GLU A 429 -19.03 2.91 -9.13
C GLU A 429 -18.42 1.51 -9.08
N LYS A 430 -18.93 0.59 -9.91
CA LYS A 430 -18.44 -0.79 -10.00
C LYS A 430 -16.98 -0.90 -10.48
N LYS A 431 -16.46 0.12 -11.17
CA LYS A 431 -15.08 0.17 -11.69
C LYS A 431 -14.15 1.03 -10.84
N LEU A 432 -14.64 1.69 -9.78
CA LEU A 432 -13.81 2.50 -8.88
C LEU A 432 -12.66 1.70 -8.22
N PRO A 433 -12.86 0.47 -7.70
CA PRO A 433 -11.76 -0.29 -7.11
C PRO A 433 -10.63 -0.53 -8.12
N ALA A 434 -10.98 -0.97 -9.33
CA ALA A 434 -10.01 -1.18 -10.42
C ALA A 434 -9.32 0.14 -10.82
N ALA A 435 -10.05 1.26 -10.91
CA ALA A 435 -9.46 2.56 -11.23
C ALA A 435 -8.50 3.08 -10.12
N LEU A 436 -8.73 2.71 -8.87
CA LEU A 436 -7.86 3.07 -7.75
C LEU A 436 -6.63 2.15 -7.64
N GLU A 437 -6.76 0.88 -8.05
CA GLU A 437 -5.71 -0.15 -8.02
C GLU A 437 -4.82 -0.17 -9.28
N GLU A 438 -5.41 -0.19 -10.48
CA GLU A 438 -4.69 -0.25 -11.77
C GLU A 438 -3.76 0.95 -11.96
N ASN A 439 -4.15 2.12 -11.43
CA ASN A 439 -3.48 3.38 -11.71
C ASN A 439 -2.24 3.62 -10.84
N ASN A 440 -1.91 2.72 -9.91
CA ASN A 440 -0.72 2.76 -9.07
C ASN A 440 -0.43 4.19 -8.57
N THR A 441 -1.49 4.88 -8.11
CA THR A 441 -1.50 6.34 -7.92
C THR A 441 -0.48 6.81 -6.89
N GLY A 442 0.03 5.90 -6.05
CA GLY A 442 0.95 6.21 -4.96
C GLY A 442 0.31 7.15 -3.91
N LEU A 443 -1.02 7.27 -3.90
CA LEU A 443 -1.79 8.02 -2.93
C LEU A 443 -2.16 7.13 -1.75
N SER A 444 -2.07 7.67 -0.54
CA SER A 444 -2.60 7.01 0.64
C SER A 444 -4.14 6.92 0.56
N PRO A 445 -4.77 5.97 1.27
CA PRO A 445 -6.21 5.87 1.42
C PRO A 445 -6.91 7.18 1.77
N ALA A 446 -6.33 7.96 2.69
CA ALA A 446 -6.87 9.25 3.09
C ALA A 446 -6.90 10.23 1.90
N PHE A 447 -5.84 10.28 1.10
CA PHE A 447 -5.82 11.10 -0.11
C PHE A 447 -6.75 10.57 -1.21
N GLN A 448 -6.90 9.25 -1.35
CA GLN A 448 -7.89 8.65 -2.26
C GLN A 448 -9.32 9.06 -1.87
N ASN A 449 -9.66 8.97 -0.59
CA ASN A 449 -10.96 9.39 -0.06
C ASN A 449 -11.23 10.88 -0.35
N LYS A 450 -10.27 11.74 0.00
CA LYS A 450 -10.35 13.17 -0.33
C LYS A 450 -10.53 13.40 -1.83
N THR A 451 -9.75 12.72 -2.67
CA THR A 451 -9.87 12.81 -4.14
C THR A 451 -11.25 12.38 -4.65
N LEU A 452 -11.82 11.29 -4.15
CA LEU A 452 -13.15 10.83 -4.58
C LEU A 452 -14.23 11.86 -4.25
N ILE A 453 -14.20 12.44 -3.05
CA ILE A 453 -15.10 13.53 -2.65
C ILE A 453 -14.93 14.73 -3.58
N LEU A 454 -13.69 15.17 -3.80
CA LEU A 454 -13.38 16.30 -4.69
C LEU A 454 -13.83 16.04 -6.14
N ALA A 455 -13.66 14.81 -6.62
CA ALA A 455 -14.11 14.39 -7.94
C ALA A 455 -15.64 14.39 -8.08
N ALA A 456 -16.37 14.04 -7.02
CA ALA A 456 -17.84 14.10 -7.01
C ALA A 456 -18.35 15.53 -7.24
N PHE A 457 -17.76 16.52 -6.56
CA PHE A 457 -18.11 17.93 -6.77
C PHE A 457 -17.86 18.38 -8.21
N LEU A 458 -16.68 18.05 -8.75
CA LEU A 458 -16.33 18.43 -10.12
C LEU A 458 -17.25 17.73 -11.15
N ARG A 459 -17.63 16.47 -10.93
CA ARG A 459 -18.52 15.69 -11.81
C ARG A 459 -19.90 16.32 -11.93
N ILE A 460 -20.44 16.77 -10.80
CA ILE A 460 -21.74 17.46 -10.71
C ILE A 460 -21.67 18.82 -11.42
N ALA A 461 -20.62 19.62 -11.18
CA ALA A 461 -20.50 20.97 -11.74
C ALA A 461 -20.11 21.02 -13.24
N ASN A 462 -19.46 19.98 -13.76
CA ASN A 462 -18.91 19.93 -15.12
C ASN A 462 -19.94 19.63 -16.23
N LEU A 463 -21.05 20.36 -16.30
CA LEU A 463 -22.19 20.06 -17.18
C LEU A 463 -21.97 20.53 -18.65
N SER A 464 -20.97 20.01 -19.34
CA SER A 464 -20.62 20.48 -20.70
C SER A 464 -21.65 20.07 -21.77
N GLU A 465 -22.38 21.04 -22.31
CA GLU A 465 -22.68 21.23 -23.75
C GLU A 465 -23.38 22.59 -23.93
N THR A 466 -22.78 23.46 -24.74
CA THR A 466 -23.27 24.78 -25.21
C THR A 466 -23.63 25.81 -24.14
N GLY A 467 -22.71 26.74 -23.86
CA GLY A 467 -23.05 28.12 -23.50
C GLY A 467 -23.99 28.38 -22.33
N ALA A 468 -24.19 27.42 -21.41
CA ALA A 468 -24.94 27.64 -20.18
C ALA A 468 -24.12 28.56 -19.27
N GLN A 469 -24.24 29.86 -19.50
CA GLN A 469 -24.00 30.85 -18.46
C GLN A 469 -24.98 30.53 -17.32
N ASP A 470 -24.43 30.47 -16.11
CA ASP A 470 -25.14 30.37 -14.83
C ASP A 470 -25.50 28.96 -14.32
N PHE A 471 -24.48 28.18 -13.94
CA PHE A 471 -24.62 27.11 -12.93
C PHE A 471 -24.15 27.65 -11.57
N PHE A 472 -25.09 28.13 -10.75
CA PHE A 472 -24.78 28.58 -9.40
C PHE A 472 -25.78 27.99 -8.39
N PRO A 473 -25.36 27.02 -7.56
CA PRO A 473 -26.16 26.59 -6.44
C PRO A 473 -26.20 27.71 -5.40
N CYS A 474 -27.41 28.15 -5.05
CA CYS A 474 -27.61 29.34 -4.21
C CYS A 474 -28.24 29.02 -2.85
N ARG A 475 -28.95 27.89 -2.72
CA ARG A 475 -29.60 27.49 -1.47
C ARG A 475 -29.55 25.97 -1.29
N PHE A 476 -29.29 25.55 -0.06
CA PHE A 476 -29.24 24.15 0.35
C PHE A 476 -30.27 23.92 1.45
N ARG A 477 -31.15 22.94 1.28
CA ARG A 477 -32.12 22.52 2.30
C ARG A 477 -31.97 21.04 2.59
N GLN A 478 -31.69 20.72 3.84
CA GLN A 478 -31.61 19.34 4.29
C GLN A 478 -33.00 18.78 4.57
N LEU A 479 -33.28 17.62 3.99
CA LEU A 479 -34.43 16.77 4.25
C LEU A 479 -33.92 15.40 4.70
N GLU A 480 -34.80 14.54 5.20
CA GLU A 480 -34.42 13.18 5.61
C GLU A 480 -33.90 12.37 4.40
N GLY A 481 -32.61 12.00 4.43
CA GLY A 481 -31.95 11.25 3.35
C GLY A 481 -31.75 12.00 2.02
N THR A 482 -32.09 13.29 1.93
CA THR A 482 -31.99 14.08 0.68
C THR A 482 -31.59 15.53 0.97
N VAL A 483 -30.74 16.13 0.13
CA VAL A 483 -30.46 17.57 0.13
C VAL A 483 -31.04 18.20 -1.13
N GLU A 484 -31.93 19.17 -0.95
CA GLU A 484 -32.46 20.00 -2.04
C GLU A 484 -31.52 21.19 -2.29
N ILE A 485 -31.11 21.36 -3.55
CA ILE A 485 -30.19 22.41 -4.02
C ILE A 485 -30.92 23.27 -5.04
N GLU A 486 -31.15 24.54 -4.71
CA GLU A 486 -31.72 25.52 -5.64
C GLU A 486 -30.63 26.10 -6.54
N LEU A 487 -30.92 26.14 -7.85
CA LEU A 487 -30.05 26.66 -8.90
C LEU A 487 -30.61 27.98 -9.46
N THR A 488 -29.73 28.93 -9.73
CA THR A 488 -30.02 30.17 -10.48
C THR A 488 -29.35 30.15 -11.85
N GLY A 489 -30.06 30.56 -12.90
CA GLY A 489 -29.51 30.70 -14.26
C GLY A 489 -30.51 30.51 -15.40
N LEU A 490 -30.10 30.84 -16.62
CA LEU A 490 -30.83 30.52 -17.85
C LEU A 490 -30.81 28.98 -18.04
N ASP A 491 -31.96 28.35 -18.25
CA ASP A 491 -32.14 26.88 -18.35
C ASP A 491 -31.93 26.05 -17.07
N ALA A 492 -32.11 26.64 -15.88
CA ALA A 492 -31.95 25.96 -14.58
C ALA A 492 -32.64 24.58 -14.46
N GLU A 493 -33.82 24.39 -15.06
CA GLU A 493 -34.54 23.10 -15.02
C GLU A 493 -33.81 21.99 -15.81
N LYS A 494 -33.25 22.30 -16.98
CA LYS A 494 -32.50 21.34 -17.79
C LYS A 494 -31.16 21.01 -17.13
N THR A 495 -30.54 22.02 -16.52
CA THR A 495 -29.28 21.89 -15.78
C THR A 495 -29.45 21.06 -14.51
N ALA A 496 -30.56 21.24 -13.77
CA ALA A 496 -30.91 20.44 -12.59
C ALA A 496 -30.96 18.94 -12.90
N LYS A 497 -31.69 18.54 -13.96
CA LYS A 497 -31.79 17.12 -14.37
C LYS A 497 -30.44 16.52 -14.77
N LYS A 498 -29.52 17.31 -15.33
CA LYS A 498 -28.17 16.86 -15.66
C LYS A 498 -27.28 16.71 -14.41
N ALA A 499 -27.41 17.63 -13.46
CA ALA A 499 -26.69 17.58 -12.19
C ALA A 499 -27.10 16.34 -11.36
N GLU A 500 -28.40 16.03 -11.28
CA GLU A 500 -28.91 14.81 -10.63
C GLU A 500 -28.34 13.53 -11.28
N LYS A 501 -28.26 13.47 -12.61
CA LYS A 501 -27.65 12.30 -13.27
C LYS A 501 -26.17 12.11 -12.98
N ARG A 502 -25.50 13.15 -12.47
CA ARG A 502 -24.06 13.15 -12.16
C ARG A 502 -23.78 13.14 -10.66
N SER A 503 -24.80 13.06 -9.81
CA SER A 503 -24.65 12.89 -8.36
C SER A 503 -24.44 11.44 -7.94
N GLU A 504 -24.36 10.49 -8.87
CA GLU A 504 -24.15 9.06 -8.56
C GLU A 504 -22.95 8.82 -7.62
N LEU A 505 -21.79 9.41 -7.92
CA LEU A 505 -20.60 9.28 -7.08
C LEU A 505 -20.79 9.91 -5.70
N TRP A 506 -21.58 10.99 -5.60
CA TRP A 506 -21.92 11.59 -4.29
C TRP A 506 -22.83 10.68 -3.49
N GLU A 507 -23.88 10.16 -4.13
CA GLU A 507 -24.86 9.25 -3.52
C GLU A 507 -24.18 7.97 -3.03
N TYR A 508 -23.25 7.43 -3.80
CA TYR A 508 -22.42 6.28 -3.41
C TYR A 508 -21.54 6.58 -2.19
N LEU A 509 -20.93 7.77 -2.12
CA LEU A 509 -20.00 8.14 -1.05
C LEU A 509 -20.72 8.48 0.28
N PHE A 510 -21.91 9.08 0.21
CA PHE A 510 -22.57 9.67 1.38
C PHE A 510 -23.95 9.09 1.68
N SER A 511 -24.44 8.15 0.86
CA SER A 511 -25.79 7.57 0.95
C SER A 511 -26.90 8.63 1.06
N THR A 512 -26.65 9.81 0.49
CA THR A 512 -27.49 11.01 0.59
C THR A 512 -27.82 11.48 -0.82
N LYS A 513 -29.10 11.54 -1.16
CA LYS A 513 -29.56 11.96 -2.48
C LYS A 513 -29.46 13.47 -2.66
N LEU A 514 -28.99 13.92 -3.82
CA LEU A 514 -29.02 15.35 -4.18
C LEU A 514 -30.16 15.59 -5.15
N ARG A 515 -31.05 16.52 -4.81
CA ARG A 515 -32.16 16.95 -5.66
C ARG A 515 -31.95 18.39 -6.09
N PHE A 516 -32.03 18.67 -7.38
CA PHE A 516 -31.77 20.02 -7.91
C PHE A 516 -33.08 20.68 -8.39
N THR A 517 -33.31 21.94 -8.02
CA THR A 517 -34.53 22.69 -8.35
C THR A 517 -34.21 24.10 -8.82
N GLN A 518 -35.14 24.76 -9.52
CA GLN A 518 -34.97 26.15 -9.96
C GLN A 518 -35.35 27.11 -8.83
N ALA A 519 -34.49 28.11 -8.57
CA ALA A 519 -34.79 29.20 -7.63
C ALA A 519 -36.01 30.00 -8.13
N ARG A 520 -37.01 30.21 -7.26
CA ARG A 520 -38.16 31.09 -7.53
C ARG A 520 -37.84 32.52 -7.06
N GLU A 521 -38.15 33.53 -7.86
CA GLU A 521 -38.10 34.93 -7.40
C GLU A 521 -39.03 35.14 -6.19
N PRO A 522 -38.59 35.91 -5.18
CA PRO A 522 -39.40 36.14 -3.99
C PRO A 522 -40.60 37.05 -4.33
N PRO A 523 -41.81 36.78 -3.80
CA PRO A 523 -42.82 37.81 -3.74
C PRO A 523 -42.38 38.91 -2.77
N VAL A 524 -42.57 40.15 -3.22
CA VAL A 524 -42.32 41.38 -2.47
C VAL A 524 -43.12 41.40 -1.16
N SER A 525 -42.46 41.90 -0.12
CA SER A 525 -42.94 42.14 1.24
C SER A 525 -44.38 42.66 1.34
N GLY A 526 -45.13 42.09 2.28
CA GLY A 526 -46.35 42.67 2.85
C GLY A 526 -46.60 42.08 4.22
N ASP A 527 -46.52 42.92 5.23
CA ASP A 527 -46.77 42.65 6.65
C ASP A 527 -48.08 41.90 6.91
N SER A 528 -48.04 40.91 7.82
CA SER A 528 -49.05 40.81 8.88
C SER A 528 -48.54 39.95 10.02
N GLU A 529 -48.26 40.65 11.10
CA GLU A 529 -48.10 40.19 12.47
C GLU A 529 -49.35 39.46 13.00
N LYS A 530 -49.12 38.59 14.00
CA LYS A 530 -50.08 38.09 15.03
C LYS A 530 -51.02 36.96 14.56
N THR A 531 -51.21 35.84 15.28
CA THR A 531 -51.08 35.61 16.72
C THR A 531 -51.18 34.10 17.02
N LEU A 532 -50.55 33.67 18.12
CA LEU A 532 -50.99 32.63 19.08
C LEU A 532 -51.14 31.17 18.57
N GLU A 533 -50.85 30.09 19.31
CA GLU A 533 -50.24 29.78 20.60
C GLU A 533 -50.45 28.25 20.75
N LYS A 534 -49.67 27.58 21.62
CA LYS A 534 -49.89 26.21 22.19
C LYS A 534 -49.50 25.04 21.25
N THR A 535 -48.62 24.10 21.62
CA THR A 535 -48.19 23.64 22.95
C THR A 535 -46.86 22.86 22.83
N ARG A 536 -45.98 23.00 23.82
CA ARG A 536 -44.78 22.16 24.04
C ARG A 536 -44.89 21.55 25.46
N GLU A 537 -44.23 20.42 25.66
CA GLU A 537 -44.02 19.62 26.90
C GLU A 537 -45.18 18.67 27.29
N LYS A 538 -44.97 17.41 27.76
CA LYS A 538 -43.91 16.74 28.56
C LYS A 538 -44.07 15.19 28.40
N ILE A 539 -43.04 14.36 28.20
CA ILE A 539 -42.11 13.67 29.15
C ILE A 539 -42.73 12.54 30.01
N GLU A 540 -42.04 11.37 29.95
CA GLU A 540 -41.85 10.28 30.94
C GLU A 540 -42.74 9.01 31.03
N GLU A 541 -42.06 7.89 30.71
CA GLU A 541 -41.84 6.66 31.51
C GLU A 541 -42.77 5.40 31.49
N LYS A 542 -42.05 4.26 31.43
CA LYS A 542 -42.30 2.84 31.82
C LYS A 542 -43.05 1.93 30.84
N VAL A 543 -42.45 0.88 30.25
CA VAL A 543 -41.68 -0.31 30.73
C VAL A 543 -42.59 -1.52 30.99
N GLU A 544 -42.17 -2.66 30.40
CA GLU A 544 -42.58 -4.07 30.60
C GLU A 544 -43.98 -4.42 30.06
N GLU A 545 -44.22 -5.53 29.35
CA GLU A 545 -43.68 -6.89 29.49
C GLU A 545 -44.16 -7.75 28.29
N LYS A 546 -43.39 -8.79 27.92
CA LYS A 546 -43.76 -10.07 27.26
C LYS A 546 -42.81 -10.49 26.13
N ALA A 547 -41.78 -11.23 26.54
CA ALA A 547 -41.03 -12.13 25.69
C ALA A 547 -40.70 -13.41 26.48
N GLU A 548 -41.65 -14.35 26.52
CA GLU A 548 -41.41 -15.70 27.03
C GLU A 548 -42.21 -16.70 26.19
N GLU A 549 -41.59 -17.21 25.12
CA GLU A 549 -41.83 -18.56 24.58
C GLU A 549 -40.87 -18.83 23.40
N LYS A 550 -39.58 -19.02 23.70
CA LYS A 550 -38.60 -19.74 22.83
C LYS A 550 -37.26 -19.99 23.53
N ALA A 551 -37.25 -20.08 24.87
CA ALA A 551 -36.05 -20.20 25.69
C ALA A 551 -35.79 -21.61 26.26
N GLU A 552 -36.64 -22.62 25.99
CA GLU A 552 -36.51 -23.94 26.64
C GLU A 552 -35.86 -25.05 25.79
N LYS A 553 -35.32 -24.75 24.60
CA LYS A 553 -34.45 -25.69 23.86
C LYS A 553 -32.98 -25.30 23.78
N LYS A 554 -32.59 -24.12 24.28
CA LYS A 554 -31.18 -23.64 24.30
C LYS A 554 -30.46 -23.89 25.63
N THR A 555 -31.17 -24.28 26.68
CA THR A 555 -30.63 -24.43 28.05
C THR A 555 -30.06 -25.82 28.35
N GLU A 556 -30.40 -26.84 27.55
CA GLU A 556 -29.81 -28.18 27.69
C GLU A 556 -28.49 -28.36 26.90
N LYS A 557 -28.27 -27.65 25.79
CA LYS A 557 -26.95 -27.63 25.10
C LYS A 557 -25.90 -26.81 25.88
N LYS A 558 -26.32 -25.88 26.75
CA LYS A 558 -25.41 -25.01 27.54
C LYS A 558 -24.85 -25.68 28.81
N LYS A 559 -25.49 -26.76 29.32
CA LYS A 559 -25.03 -27.53 30.48
C LYS A 559 -24.05 -28.67 30.16
N ARG A 560 -23.78 -28.96 28.87
CA ARG A 560 -22.84 -30.02 28.44
C ARG A 560 -21.41 -29.53 28.09
N LYS A 561 -21.15 -28.22 28.00
CA LYS A 561 -19.85 -27.64 27.59
C LYS A 561 -18.94 -27.14 28.74
N GLU A 562 -19.26 -27.43 30.01
CA GLU A 562 -18.49 -26.98 31.18
C GLU A 562 -17.44 -27.99 31.70
N SER A 563 -17.02 -28.96 30.89
CA SER A 563 -15.90 -29.84 31.26
C SER A 563 -14.55 -29.23 30.87
N GLN A 564 -13.91 -28.59 31.87
CA GLN A 564 -12.49 -28.19 31.94
C GLN A 564 -12.00 -27.10 30.98
N LYS A 565 -12.49 -25.86 31.16
CA LYS A 565 -11.77 -24.66 30.73
C LYS A 565 -10.55 -24.51 31.66
N PHE A 566 -9.32 -24.67 31.15
CA PHE A 566 -8.13 -24.50 31.99
C PHE A 566 -7.94 -23.02 32.34
N THR A 567 -7.55 -22.73 33.58
CA THR A 567 -7.35 -21.37 34.09
C THR A 567 -5.91 -20.93 33.87
N VAL A 568 -5.71 -19.75 33.28
CA VAL A 568 -4.39 -19.10 33.15
C VAL A 568 -4.10 -18.31 34.42
N SER A 569 -2.85 -18.38 34.89
CA SER A 569 -2.30 -17.58 35.99
C SER A 569 -1.36 -16.47 35.49
N PRO A 570 -1.26 -15.32 36.15
CA PRO A 570 -0.31 -14.26 35.79
C PRO A 570 1.17 -14.68 35.79
N GLU A 571 1.53 -15.70 36.58
CA GLU A 571 2.91 -16.24 36.66
C GLU A 571 3.21 -17.31 35.60
N ASP A 572 2.20 -17.81 34.89
CA ASP A 572 2.40 -18.85 33.87
C ASP A 572 3.34 -18.34 32.77
N SER A 573 4.16 -19.23 32.21
CA SER A 573 4.93 -18.91 31.01
C SER A 573 4.02 -18.91 29.78
N MET A 574 4.28 -18.02 28.82
CA MET A 574 3.53 -17.97 27.57
C MET A 574 3.57 -19.30 26.80
N ALA A 575 4.69 -20.02 26.85
CA ALA A 575 4.81 -21.33 26.24
C ALA A 575 3.92 -22.38 26.92
N PHE A 576 3.82 -22.34 28.26
CA PHE A 576 2.91 -23.20 29.02
C PHE A 576 1.45 -22.91 28.68
N VAL A 577 1.05 -21.64 28.62
CA VAL A 577 -0.32 -21.26 28.20
C VAL A 577 -0.61 -21.76 26.78
N ALA A 578 0.33 -21.60 25.84
CA ALA A 578 0.18 -22.10 24.48
C ALA A 578 -0.04 -23.62 24.43
N HIS A 579 0.74 -24.39 25.20
CA HIS A 579 0.59 -25.84 25.33
C HIS A 579 -0.82 -26.23 25.77
N ARG A 580 -1.31 -25.60 26.84
CA ARG A 580 -2.66 -25.86 27.37
C ARG A 580 -3.75 -25.54 26.35
N ILE A 581 -3.60 -24.45 25.60
CA ILE A 581 -4.53 -24.10 24.53
C ILE A 581 -4.49 -25.14 23.41
N PHE A 582 -3.31 -25.52 22.93
CA PHE A 582 -3.18 -26.50 21.85
C PHE A 582 -3.76 -27.86 22.25
N ALA A 583 -3.44 -28.35 23.45
CA ALA A 583 -3.99 -29.60 23.97
C ALA A 583 -5.51 -29.55 24.09
N TYR A 584 -6.06 -28.46 24.64
CA TYR A 584 -7.50 -28.29 24.75
C TYR A 584 -8.17 -28.26 23.37
N GLN A 585 -7.71 -27.42 22.44
CA GLN A 585 -8.30 -27.33 21.11
C GLN A 585 -8.14 -28.62 20.30
N PHE A 586 -7.02 -29.33 20.45
CA PHE A 586 -6.83 -30.64 19.83
C PHE A 586 -7.84 -31.66 20.38
N SER A 587 -8.10 -31.67 21.69
CA SER A 587 -9.13 -32.53 22.28
C SER A 587 -10.54 -32.23 21.73
N GLN A 588 -10.88 -30.95 21.53
CA GLN A 588 -12.16 -30.55 20.94
C GLN A 588 -12.26 -31.00 19.48
N MET A 589 -11.19 -30.85 18.70
CA MET A 589 -11.16 -31.34 17.32
C MET A 589 -11.44 -32.85 17.24
N LEU A 590 -10.83 -33.65 18.13
CA LEU A 590 -11.05 -35.09 18.18
C LEU A 590 -12.46 -35.47 18.66
N ALA A 591 -12.99 -34.75 19.65
CA ALA A 591 -14.33 -35.00 20.19
C ALA A 591 -15.43 -34.85 19.14
N HIS A 592 -15.29 -33.88 18.24
CA HIS A 592 -16.28 -33.57 17.20
C HIS A 592 -16.05 -34.34 15.88
N GLU A 593 -14.97 -35.12 15.77
CA GLU A 593 -14.65 -35.88 14.55
C GLU A 593 -15.75 -36.91 14.24
N LYS A 594 -16.23 -37.65 15.25
CA LYS A 594 -17.25 -38.68 15.06
C LYS A 594 -18.58 -38.09 14.58
N GLY A 595 -18.98 -36.95 15.14
CA GLY A 595 -20.18 -36.22 14.73
C GLY A 595 -20.05 -35.67 13.30
N THR A 596 -18.90 -35.10 12.97
CA THR A 596 -18.57 -34.59 11.64
C THR A 596 -18.68 -35.67 10.57
N ARG A 597 -18.15 -36.88 10.84
CA ARG A 597 -18.26 -38.03 9.94
C ARG A 597 -19.70 -38.46 9.73
N LYS A 598 -20.50 -38.54 10.81
CA LYS A 598 -21.92 -38.88 10.73
C LYS A 598 -22.74 -37.87 9.93
N GLY A 599 -22.45 -36.58 10.09
CA GLY A 599 -23.16 -35.50 9.38
C GLY A 599 -24.61 -35.25 9.81
N GLU A 600 -25.01 -35.76 10.98
CA GLU A 600 -26.37 -35.59 11.53
C GLU A 600 -26.63 -34.18 12.07
N ASP A 601 -25.60 -33.54 12.68
CA ASP A 601 -25.65 -32.17 13.19
C ASP A 601 -24.52 -31.36 12.53
N ILE A 602 -24.88 -30.30 11.79
CA ILE A 602 -23.91 -29.41 11.12
C ILE A 602 -22.99 -28.69 12.11
N GLU A 603 -23.41 -28.59 13.37
CA GLU A 603 -22.61 -27.97 14.44
C GLU A 603 -21.38 -28.80 14.82
N GLU A 604 -21.40 -30.12 14.61
CA GLU A 604 -20.22 -30.97 14.85
C GLU A 604 -19.07 -30.60 13.91
N LEU A 605 -19.39 -30.39 12.62
CA LEU A 605 -18.43 -29.90 11.63
C LEU A 605 -17.97 -28.47 11.96
N HIS A 606 -18.89 -27.61 12.38
CA HIS A 606 -18.57 -26.24 12.81
C HIS A 606 -17.58 -26.23 13.99
N ASP A 607 -17.89 -26.94 15.07
CA ASP A 607 -17.07 -26.98 16.28
C ASP A 607 -15.69 -27.61 16.01
N MET A 608 -15.62 -28.66 15.18
CA MET A 608 -14.35 -29.24 14.73
C MET A 608 -13.50 -28.21 13.96
N ARG A 609 -14.10 -27.46 13.02
CA ARG A 609 -13.42 -26.36 12.30
C ARG A 609 -12.96 -25.25 13.23
N VAL A 610 -13.80 -24.86 14.20
CA VAL A 610 -13.48 -23.83 15.20
C VAL A 610 -12.27 -24.24 16.01
N ALA A 611 -12.19 -25.49 16.47
CA ALA A 611 -11.05 -26.01 17.22
C ALA A 611 -9.73 -25.84 16.43
N VAL A 612 -9.70 -26.28 15.17
CA VAL A 612 -8.52 -26.14 14.29
C VAL A 612 -8.14 -24.67 14.07
N ARG A 613 -9.12 -23.80 13.83
CA ARG A 613 -8.88 -22.35 13.66
C ARG A 613 -8.33 -21.70 14.92
N ARG A 614 -8.83 -22.08 16.10
CA ARG A 614 -8.36 -21.56 17.40
C ARG A 614 -6.94 -22.02 17.71
N THR A 615 -6.56 -23.26 17.39
CA THR A 615 -5.16 -23.73 17.49
C THR A 615 -4.22 -22.86 16.64
N ARG A 616 -4.59 -22.60 15.39
CA ARG A 616 -3.80 -21.76 14.48
C ARG A 616 -3.71 -20.30 14.94
N ALA A 617 -4.80 -19.76 15.48
CA ALA A 617 -4.82 -18.41 16.06
C ALA A 617 -3.91 -18.31 17.28
N ALA A 618 -3.96 -19.30 18.18
CA ALA A 618 -3.06 -19.38 19.32
C ALA A 618 -1.59 -19.43 18.87
N ALA A 619 -1.23 -20.26 17.89
CA ALA A 619 0.13 -20.30 17.37
C ALA A 619 0.64 -18.92 16.89
N THR A 620 -0.25 -18.10 16.33
CA THR A 620 0.07 -16.73 15.92
C THR A 620 0.28 -15.79 17.12
N VAL A 621 -0.55 -15.90 18.16
CA VAL A 621 -0.44 -15.09 19.39
C VAL A 621 0.84 -15.41 20.15
N PHE A 622 1.19 -16.70 20.23
CA PHE A 622 2.31 -17.19 21.04
C PHE A 622 3.63 -17.32 20.28
N ASN A 623 3.68 -17.01 18.97
CA ASN A 623 4.85 -17.25 18.10
C ASN A 623 6.20 -16.79 18.68
N LYS A 624 6.25 -15.65 19.38
CA LYS A 624 7.50 -15.13 19.99
C LYS A 624 8.08 -16.02 21.11
N TYR A 625 7.32 -16.99 21.61
CA TYR A 625 7.66 -17.87 22.73
C TYR A 625 7.76 -19.34 22.30
N LEU A 626 7.57 -19.63 21.00
CA LEU A 626 7.50 -20.97 20.44
C LEU A 626 8.51 -21.14 19.29
N GLU A 627 9.16 -22.30 19.21
CA GLU A 627 10.01 -22.66 18.08
C GLU A 627 9.17 -22.90 16.82
N SER A 628 8.95 -21.84 16.04
CA SER A 628 8.10 -21.86 14.84
C SER A 628 8.50 -22.95 13.84
N GLU A 629 9.79 -23.24 13.66
CA GLU A 629 10.26 -24.28 12.74
C GLU A 629 9.74 -25.69 13.09
N LYS A 630 9.59 -25.98 14.38
CA LYS A 630 9.04 -27.25 14.88
C LYS A 630 7.52 -27.29 14.81
N LEU A 631 6.86 -26.15 14.98
CA LEU A 631 5.40 -26.03 14.99
C LEU A 631 4.80 -26.04 13.56
N GLU A 632 5.52 -25.47 12.58
CA GLU A 632 5.07 -25.29 11.19
C GLU A 632 4.57 -26.57 10.49
N PRO A 633 5.25 -27.74 10.57
CA PRO A 633 4.76 -28.98 9.97
C PRO A 633 3.36 -29.38 10.47
N HIS A 634 3.10 -29.22 11.77
CA HIS A 634 1.81 -29.54 12.39
C HIS A 634 0.74 -28.53 11.98
N LEU A 635 1.07 -27.23 11.94
CA LEU A 635 0.16 -26.18 11.47
C LEU A 635 -0.23 -26.36 10.00
N LYS A 636 0.68 -26.87 9.15
CA LYS A 636 0.40 -27.26 7.77
C LYS A 636 -0.54 -28.47 7.71
N GLY A 637 -0.35 -29.46 8.58
CA GLY A 637 -1.29 -30.57 8.75
C GLY A 637 -2.70 -30.07 9.07
N LEU A 638 -2.82 -29.27 10.13
CA LEU A 638 -4.07 -28.63 10.55
C LEU A 638 -4.69 -27.73 9.46
N LYS A 639 -3.87 -27.04 8.65
CA LYS A 639 -4.37 -26.26 7.49
C LYS A 639 -5.10 -27.15 6.49
N ARG A 640 -4.53 -28.33 6.20
CA ARG A 640 -5.13 -29.29 5.26
C ARG A 640 -6.43 -29.85 5.82
N THR A 641 -6.46 -30.16 7.12
CA THR A 641 -7.70 -30.54 7.81
C THR A 641 -8.76 -29.46 7.66
N LEU A 642 -8.42 -28.20 7.96
CA LEU A 642 -9.35 -27.09 7.80
C LEU A 642 -9.86 -26.93 6.35
N GLY A 643 -9.00 -27.15 5.36
CA GLY A 643 -9.37 -27.11 3.94
C GLY A 643 -10.34 -28.22 3.53
N ALA A 644 -10.11 -29.45 4.00
CA ALA A 644 -11.00 -30.59 3.73
C ALA A 644 -12.40 -30.41 4.37
N LEU A 645 -12.45 -29.83 5.58
CA LEU A 645 -13.69 -29.45 6.25
C LEU A 645 -14.35 -28.19 5.62
N GLY A 646 -13.60 -27.48 4.77
CA GLY A 646 -13.91 -26.22 4.09
C GLY A 646 -15.21 -26.27 3.30
N GLY A 647 -15.19 -27.05 2.22
CA GLY A 647 -16.25 -27.05 1.21
C GLY A 647 -17.63 -27.37 1.78
N VAL A 648 -17.74 -28.35 2.68
CA VAL A 648 -19.04 -28.77 3.24
C VAL A 648 -19.68 -27.65 4.06
N ARG A 649 -18.93 -27.04 4.98
CA ARG A 649 -19.51 -26.01 5.88
C ARG A 649 -19.74 -24.68 5.16
N ASP A 650 -18.97 -24.35 4.13
CA ASP A 650 -19.22 -23.14 3.35
C ASP A 650 -20.55 -23.27 2.58
N LEU A 651 -20.85 -24.47 2.06
CA LEU A 651 -22.15 -24.82 1.46
C LEU A 651 -23.30 -24.85 2.47
N ASP A 652 -23.09 -25.44 3.66
CA ASP A 652 -24.10 -25.45 4.73
C ASP A 652 -24.51 -24.02 5.12
N VAL A 653 -23.53 -23.12 5.31
CA VAL A 653 -23.79 -21.71 5.67
C VAL A 653 -24.49 -20.96 4.54
N PHE A 654 -24.08 -21.20 3.29
CA PHE A 654 -24.71 -20.55 2.15
C PHE A 654 -26.19 -20.95 2.04
N ARG A 655 -26.48 -22.25 2.16
CA ARG A 655 -27.83 -22.79 2.12
C ARG A 655 -28.70 -22.24 3.26
N GLU A 656 -28.19 -22.21 4.50
CA GLU A 656 -28.90 -21.64 5.65
C GLU A 656 -29.29 -20.17 5.43
N LYS A 657 -28.39 -19.36 4.84
CA LYS A 657 -28.68 -17.96 4.49
C LYS A 657 -29.74 -17.83 3.39
N ALA A 658 -29.71 -18.70 2.39
CA ALA A 658 -30.70 -18.73 1.31
C ALA A 658 -32.09 -19.20 1.78
N GLU A 659 -32.14 -20.20 2.68
CA GLU A 659 -33.39 -20.64 3.33
C GLU A 659 -33.97 -19.51 4.19
N THR A 660 -33.14 -18.81 4.96
CA THR A 660 -33.57 -17.63 5.74
C THR A 660 -34.16 -16.54 4.85
N TYR A 661 -33.59 -16.32 3.66
CA TYR A 661 -34.13 -15.36 2.69
C TYR A 661 -35.54 -15.76 2.22
N LEU A 662 -35.77 -17.03 1.87
CA LEU A 662 -37.09 -17.52 1.45
C LEU A 662 -38.15 -17.33 2.55
N GLU A 663 -37.77 -17.49 3.82
CA GLU A 663 -38.67 -17.23 4.97
C GLU A 663 -39.10 -15.77 5.08
N THR A 664 -38.36 -14.82 4.49
CA THR A 664 -38.73 -13.39 4.46
C THR A 664 -39.69 -13.02 3.34
N LEU A 665 -39.90 -13.90 2.36
CA LEU A 665 -40.76 -13.65 1.21
C LEU A 665 -42.23 -13.98 1.50
N PRO A 666 -43.20 -13.37 0.78
CA PRO A 666 -44.60 -13.75 0.85
C PRO A 666 -44.84 -15.21 0.43
N THR A 667 -45.97 -15.79 0.86
CA THR A 667 -46.41 -17.13 0.42
C THR A 667 -46.52 -17.20 -1.11
N GLY A 668 -46.00 -18.26 -1.72
CA GLY A 668 -45.91 -18.45 -3.17
C GLY A 668 -44.49 -18.37 -3.75
N HIS A 669 -43.51 -17.95 -2.95
CA HIS A 669 -42.09 -17.86 -3.32
C HIS A 669 -41.23 -19.01 -2.75
N GLU A 670 -41.85 -20.03 -2.16
CA GLU A 670 -41.15 -21.12 -1.47
C GLU A 670 -40.22 -21.93 -2.39
N HIS A 671 -40.48 -21.89 -3.70
CA HIS A 671 -39.78 -22.67 -4.72
C HIS A 671 -38.80 -21.84 -5.57
N ASP A 672 -38.60 -20.56 -5.25
CA ASP A 672 -37.83 -19.61 -6.07
C ASP A 672 -36.35 -19.99 -6.20
N LEU A 673 -35.80 -20.78 -5.27
CA LEU A 673 -34.41 -21.22 -5.23
C LEU A 673 -34.24 -22.74 -5.41
N ASP A 674 -35.28 -23.48 -5.80
CA ASP A 674 -35.23 -24.95 -5.88
C ASP A 674 -34.10 -25.46 -6.77
N LEU A 675 -33.90 -24.86 -7.96
CA LEU A 675 -32.81 -25.22 -8.87
C LEU A 675 -31.43 -24.99 -8.25
N LEU A 676 -31.27 -23.88 -7.53
CA LEU A 676 -30.03 -23.58 -6.82
C LEU A 676 -29.79 -24.60 -5.68
N PHE A 677 -30.83 -24.98 -4.95
CA PHE A 677 -30.72 -25.97 -3.88
C PHE A 677 -30.39 -27.37 -4.38
N VAL A 678 -30.87 -27.77 -5.57
CA VAL A 678 -30.45 -29.01 -6.22
C VAL A 678 -28.94 -28.97 -6.47
N THR A 679 -28.43 -27.92 -7.12
CA THR A 679 -27.00 -27.77 -7.38
C THR A 679 -26.17 -27.73 -6.09
N LEU A 680 -26.59 -26.97 -5.09
CA LEU A 680 -25.90 -26.90 -3.79
C LEU A 680 -25.87 -28.25 -3.07
N THR A 681 -26.93 -29.05 -3.19
CA THR A 681 -26.98 -30.39 -2.60
C THR A 681 -25.98 -31.33 -3.28
N GLU A 682 -25.91 -31.31 -4.61
CA GLU A 682 -24.94 -32.12 -5.36
C GLU A 682 -23.49 -31.74 -5.01
N GLU A 683 -23.17 -30.44 -4.97
CA GLU A 683 -21.84 -29.97 -4.59
C GLU A 683 -21.49 -30.29 -3.13
N ARG A 684 -22.50 -30.25 -2.25
CA ARG A 684 -22.30 -30.60 -0.84
C ARG A 684 -21.99 -32.07 -0.67
N GLU A 685 -22.67 -32.95 -1.39
CA GLU A 685 -22.37 -34.39 -1.34
C GLU A 685 -20.97 -34.69 -1.90
N LYS A 686 -20.57 -34.07 -3.02
CA LYS A 686 -19.17 -34.16 -3.52
C LYS A 686 -18.15 -33.66 -2.48
N ALA A 687 -18.40 -32.50 -1.87
CA ALA A 687 -17.53 -31.95 -0.84
C ALA A 687 -17.46 -32.87 0.40
N ARG A 688 -18.58 -33.53 0.74
CA ARG A 688 -18.70 -34.47 1.85
C ARG A 688 -17.94 -35.75 1.58
N GLU A 689 -18.02 -36.30 0.37
CA GLU A 689 -17.22 -37.46 -0.07
C GLU A 689 -15.72 -37.17 0.05
N ASN A 690 -15.26 -36.04 -0.51
CA ASN A 690 -13.86 -35.61 -0.41
C ASN A 690 -13.40 -35.41 1.05
N MET A 691 -14.27 -34.85 1.90
CA MET A 691 -14.01 -34.69 3.32
C MET A 691 -13.85 -36.05 4.02
N LEU A 692 -14.75 -37.00 3.75
CA LEU A 692 -14.69 -38.35 4.33
C LEU A 692 -13.45 -39.10 3.85
N GLU A 693 -13.13 -39.07 2.57
CA GLU A 693 -11.91 -39.67 2.01
C GLU A 693 -10.65 -39.11 2.69
N TYR A 694 -10.59 -37.78 2.88
CA TYR A 694 -9.49 -37.17 3.62
C TYR A 694 -9.43 -37.64 5.07
N LEU A 695 -10.57 -37.69 5.78
CA LEU A 695 -10.63 -38.12 7.17
C LEU A 695 -10.30 -39.62 7.32
N ASP A 696 -10.57 -40.46 6.32
CA ASP A 696 -10.20 -41.88 6.29
C ASP A 696 -8.75 -42.13 5.86
N SER A 697 -8.08 -41.11 5.34
CA SER A 697 -6.71 -41.24 4.84
C SER A 697 -5.68 -41.47 5.95
N GLU A 698 -4.64 -42.26 5.62
CA GLU A 698 -3.41 -42.39 6.41
C GLU A 698 -2.78 -41.03 6.76
N LYS A 699 -2.95 -40.05 5.88
CA LYS A 699 -2.42 -38.70 6.05
C LYS A 699 -3.07 -37.99 7.24
N TYR A 700 -4.38 -38.10 7.41
CA TYR A 700 -5.08 -37.52 8.55
C TYR A 700 -4.75 -38.26 9.85
N SER A 701 -4.69 -39.59 9.80
CA SER A 701 -4.25 -40.42 10.94
C SER A 701 -2.85 -40.05 11.43
N ARG A 702 -1.90 -39.82 10.52
CA ARG A 702 -0.55 -39.32 10.86
C ARG A 702 -0.59 -37.93 11.51
N ILE A 703 -1.38 -36.98 10.98
CA ILE A 703 -1.51 -35.65 11.59
C ILE A 703 -2.00 -35.75 13.04
N LYS A 704 -2.99 -36.60 13.31
CA LYS A 704 -3.48 -36.83 14.68
C LYS A 704 -2.37 -37.39 15.58
N LYS A 705 -1.68 -38.42 15.12
CA LYS A 705 -0.60 -39.06 15.87
C LYS A 705 0.57 -38.10 16.13
N ASP A 706 1.12 -37.52 15.07
CA ASP A 706 2.28 -36.63 15.13
C ASP A 706 2.01 -35.41 16.01
N PHE A 707 0.80 -34.82 15.93
CA PHE A 707 0.46 -33.67 16.76
C PHE A 707 0.17 -34.07 18.21
N SER A 708 -0.37 -35.26 18.47
CA SER A 708 -0.48 -35.79 19.83
C SER A 708 0.90 -35.97 20.47
N GLU A 709 1.82 -36.66 19.79
CA GLU A 709 3.20 -36.88 20.26
C GLU A 709 3.94 -35.55 20.45
N PHE A 710 3.75 -34.59 19.55
CA PHE A 710 4.33 -33.25 19.68
C PHE A 710 3.85 -32.49 20.93
N LEU A 711 2.58 -32.66 21.32
CA LEU A 711 2.02 -32.02 22.51
C LEU A 711 2.43 -32.71 23.82
N GLU A 712 2.96 -33.93 23.79
CA GLU A 712 3.44 -34.63 25.00
C GLU A 712 4.73 -34.00 25.57
N PHE A 713 5.55 -33.37 24.73
CA PHE A 713 6.86 -32.83 25.12
C PHE A 713 7.00 -31.32 24.84
N PRO A 714 6.30 -30.45 25.60
CA PRO A 714 6.30 -29.01 25.38
C PRO A 714 7.68 -28.34 25.46
N GLU A 715 8.61 -28.91 26.23
CA GLU A 715 9.98 -28.42 26.39
C GLU A 715 10.77 -28.47 25.06
N THR A 716 10.34 -29.30 24.11
CA THR A 716 11.01 -29.44 22.82
C THR A 716 10.72 -28.29 21.87
N TRP A 717 9.71 -27.46 22.13
CA TRP A 717 9.31 -26.36 21.25
C TRP A 717 9.03 -25.05 21.99
N ALA A 718 9.16 -25.02 23.31
CA ALA A 718 9.17 -23.78 24.09
C ALA A 718 10.53 -23.08 23.97
N PHE A 719 10.54 -21.77 23.69
CA PHE A 719 11.78 -21.01 23.75
C PHE A 719 12.33 -20.92 25.18
N PRO A 720 13.67 -20.86 25.34
CA PRO A 720 14.28 -20.71 26.65
C PRO A 720 13.88 -19.37 27.28
N THR A 721 13.73 -19.37 28.60
CA THR A 721 13.41 -18.17 29.40
C THR A 721 14.64 -17.28 29.67
N THR A 722 15.82 -17.71 29.21
CA THR A 722 17.08 -16.96 29.31
C THR A 722 17.86 -16.98 28.00
N THR A 723 18.69 -15.97 27.77
CA THR A 723 19.66 -15.97 26.66
C THR A 723 20.76 -17.01 26.88
N LYS A 724 21.60 -17.24 25.86
CA LYS A 724 22.82 -18.08 25.98
C LYS A 724 23.81 -17.58 27.05
N LYS A 725 23.70 -16.32 27.48
CA LYS A 725 24.52 -15.72 28.54
C LYS A 725 23.82 -15.75 29.90
N HIS A 726 22.68 -16.42 30.01
CA HIS A 726 21.81 -16.48 31.19
C HIS A 726 21.14 -15.15 31.57
N ASP A 727 21.03 -14.20 30.64
CA ASP A 727 20.19 -13.01 30.84
C ASP A 727 18.71 -13.40 30.79
N ALA A 728 17.90 -12.88 31.71
CA ALA A 728 16.46 -13.18 31.74
C ALA A 728 15.73 -12.62 30.52
N LEU A 729 14.83 -13.41 29.94
CA LEU A 729 13.91 -12.99 28.88
C LEU A 729 12.49 -12.87 29.46
N PRO A 730 11.70 -11.86 29.04
CA PRO A 730 10.33 -11.72 29.50
C PRO A 730 9.47 -12.84 28.88
N HIS A 731 8.84 -13.65 29.71
CA HIS A 731 8.14 -14.86 29.28
C HIS A 731 6.85 -15.16 30.07
N ARG A 732 6.62 -14.50 31.22
CA ARG A 732 5.41 -14.71 32.02
C ARG A 732 4.27 -13.84 31.53
N VAL A 733 3.03 -14.31 31.69
CA VAL A 733 1.82 -13.60 31.24
C VAL A 733 1.80 -12.15 31.75
N LYS A 734 2.04 -11.91 33.03
CA LYS A 734 2.05 -10.55 33.63
C LYS A 734 3.09 -9.59 33.03
N ASP A 735 4.19 -10.13 32.53
CA ASP A 735 5.33 -9.35 32.04
C ASP A 735 5.14 -8.95 30.56
N VAL A 736 4.36 -9.70 29.79
CA VAL A 736 4.29 -9.55 28.31
C VAL A 736 2.89 -9.31 27.75
N LEU A 737 1.84 -9.82 28.40
CA LEU A 737 0.46 -9.67 27.93
C LEU A 737 0.05 -8.20 27.72
N PRO A 738 0.41 -7.24 28.60
CA PRO A 738 0.10 -5.82 28.36
C PRO A 738 0.65 -5.31 27.03
N SER A 739 1.92 -5.59 26.74
CA SER A 739 2.56 -5.17 25.47
C SER A 739 1.90 -5.82 24.26
N ILE A 740 1.46 -7.08 24.38
CA ILE A 740 0.74 -7.77 23.31
C ILE A 740 -0.63 -7.11 23.07
N LEU A 741 -1.39 -6.81 24.13
CA LEU A 741 -2.70 -6.16 24.01
C LEU A 741 -2.60 -4.77 23.39
N TYR A 742 -1.61 -3.96 23.80
CA TYR A 742 -1.36 -2.66 23.18
C TYR A 742 -0.95 -2.77 21.71
N ALA A 743 -0.08 -3.74 21.37
CA ALA A 743 0.31 -3.97 19.99
C ALA A 743 -0.89 -4.36 19.11
N ARG A 744 -1.77 -5.25 19.61
CA ARG A 744 -2.99 -5.66 18.91
C ARG A 744 -4.01 -4.52 18.79
N LEU A 745 -4.12 -3.67 19.80
CA LEU A 745 -4.94 -2.46 19.72
C LEU A 745 -4.38 -1.47 18.71
N ALA A 746 -3.06 -1.35 18.60
CA ALA A 746 -2.40 -0.54 17.58
C ALA A 746 -2.61 -1.12 16.17
N ASP A 747 -2.51 -2.45 16.00
CA ASP A 747 -2.82 -3.14 14.74
C ASP A 747 -4.22 -2.78 14.23
N ILE A 748 -5.21 -2.71 15.13
CA ILE A 748 -6.60 -2.32 14.81
C ILE A 748 -6.71 -0.82 14.58
N SER A 749 -6.13 0.00 15.46
CA SER A 749 -6.17 1.46 15.34
C SER A 749 -5.52 1.95 14.05
N ALA A 750 -4.53 1.24 13.51
CA ALA A 750 -3.88 1.58 12.23
C ALA A 750 -4.85 1.58 11.04
N TYR A 751 -5.99 0.90 11.14
CA TYR A 751 -7.02 0.92 10.11
C TYR A 751 -7.90 2.18 10.15
N SER A 752 -7.83 3.02 11.19
CA SER A 752 -8.67 4.23 11.31
C SER A 752 -8.60 5.07 10.04
N GLU A 753 -7.42 5.42 9.55
CA GLU A 753 -7.23 6.23 8.34
C GLU A 753 -7.72 5.55 7.04
N TRP A 754 -7.93 4.24 7.08
CA TRP A 754 -8.22 3.40 5.91
C TRP A 754 -9.71 3.08 5.80
N VAL A 755 -10.41 3.07 6.95
CA VAL A 755 -11.82 2.74 7.08
C VAL A 755 -12.66 3.94 7.55
N GLU A 756 -12.02 5.04 7.91
CA GLU A 756 -12.66 6.32 8.19
C GLU A 756 -12.61 7.17 6.92
N GLY A 757 -13.75 7.22 6.23
CA GLY A 757 -13.94 7.97 5.01
C GLY A 757 -15.20 7.49 4.29
N PRO A 758 -15.75 8.30 3.38
CA PRO A 758 -16.97 7.93 2.66
C PRO A 758 -16.77 6.71 1.74
N TYR A 759 -15.54 6.44 1.30
CA TYR A 759 -15.20 5.21 0.59
C TYR A 759 -14.39 4.25 1.47
N VAL A 760 -14.95 3.06 1.71
CA VAL A 760 -14.31 1.97 2.45
C VAL A 760 -14.27 0.73 1.57
N SER A 761 -13.06 0.23 1.25
CA SER A 761 -12.94 -0.96 0.42
C SER A 761 -13.20 -2.25 1.21
N VAL A 762 -13.88 -3.21 0.56
CA VAL A 762 -14.15 -4.54 1.12
C VAL A 762 -12.85 -5.26 1.53
N GLU A 763 -11.79 -5.14 0.73
CA GLU A 763 -10.50 -5.75 1.05
C GLU A 763 -9.92 -5.21 2.37
N ARG A 764 -10.03 -3.89 2.61
CA ARG A 764 -9.58 -3.27 3.86
C ARG A 764 -10.41 -3.74 5.04
N LEU A 765 -11.73 -3.87 4.88
CA LEU A 765 -12.63 -4.44 5.89
C LEU A 765 -12.28 -5.89 6.20
N HIS A 766 -11.91 -6.69 5.18
CA HIS A 766 -11.43 -8.06 5.37
C HIS A 766 -10.11 -8.09 6.18
N ARG A 767 -9.16 -7.20 5.90
CA ARG A 767 -7.91 -7.11 6.68
C ARG A 767 -8.16 -6.64 8.12
N LEU A 768 -9.04 -5.66 8.32
CA LEU A 768 -9.50 -5.23 9.64
C LEU A 768 -10.15 -6.40 10.40
N ARG A 769 -10.95 -7.23 9.74
CA ARG A 769 -11.55 -8.43 10.34
C ARG A 769 -10.50 -9.40 10.86
N ILE A 770 -9.39 -9.56 10.13
CA ILE A 770 -8.27 -10.41 10.57
C ILE A 770 -7.59 -9.80 11.81
N ALA A 771 -7.33 -8.49 11.81
CA ALA A 771 -6.73 -7.79 12.95
C ALA A 771 -7.62 -7.87 14.20
N ALA A 772 -8.94 -7.61 14.04
CA ALA A 772 -9.94 -7.73 15.09
C ALA A 772 -9.97 -9.14 15.67
N LYS A 773 -9.88 -10.19 14.84
CA LYS A 773 -9.74 -11.58 15.29
C LYS A 773 -8.52 -11.79 16.17
N GLY A 774 -7.39 -11.19 15.79
CA GLY A 774 -6.16 -11.24 16.58
C GLY A 774 -6.35 -10.73 18.01
N LEU A 775 -6.94 -9.55 18.19
CA LEU A 775 -7.19 -9.00 19.53
C LEU A 775 -8.24 -9.81 20.29
N ARG A 776 -9.38 -10.15 19.67
CA ARG A 776 -10.42 -10.95 20.33
C ARG A 776 -9.88 -12.29 20.82
N TYR A 777 -9.14 -13.03 20.00
CA TYR A 777 -8.57 -14.30 20.43
C TYR A 777 -7.55 -14.12 21.55
N THR A 778 -6.75 -13.06 21.51
CA THR A 778 -5.86 -12.72 22.64
C THR A 778 -6.68 -12.51 23.93
N LEU A 779 -7.73 -11.70 23.88
CA LEU A 779 -8.61 -11.47 25.04
C LEU A 779 -9.28 -12.77 25.53
N GLU A 780 -9.77 -13.62 24.62
CA GLU A 780 -10.40 -14.90 24.96
C GLU A 780 -9.43 -15.91 25.58
N PHE A 781 -8.18 -15.98 25.10
CA PHE A 781 -7.17 -16.90 25.64
C PHE A 781 -6.70 -16.49 27.04
N PHE A 782 -6.75 -15.20 27.36
CA PHE A 782 -6.34 -14.64 28.64
C PHE A 782 -7.52 -14.15 29.50
N GLU A 783 -8.75 -14.56 29.17
CA GLU A 783 -9.97 -14.11 29.84
C GLU A 783 -9.90 -14.27 31.37
N SER A 784 -9.28 -15.35 31.85
CA SER A 784 -9.20 -15.65 33.29
C SER A 784 -8.30 -14.69 34.10
N VAL A 785 -7.40 -13.94 33.45
CA VAL A 785 -6.47 -13.00 34.11
C VAL A 785 -6.78 -11.53 33.82
N LEU A 786 -7.82 -11.25 33.02
CA LEU A 786 -8.17 -9.90 32.55
C LEU A 786 -9.40 -9.30 33.26
N GLY A 787 -9.81 -9.90 34.38
CA GLY A 787 -10.95 -9.43 35.17
C GLY A 787 -12.31 -9.59 34.47
N LYS A 788 -13.38 -9.07 35.08
CA LYS A 788 -14.76 -9.25 34.57
C LYS A 788 -15.08 -8.38 33.34
N GLU A 789 -14.37 -7.26 33.19
CA GLU A 789 -14.62 -6.27 32.14
C GLU A 789 -14.23 -6.79 30.74
N VAL A 790 -13.31 -7.74 30.66
CA VAL A 790 -12.90 -8.40 29.40
C VAL A 790 -14.09 -9.01 28.64
N GLY A 791 -15.10 -9.51 29.35
CA GLY A 791 -16.30 -10.08 28.73
C GLY A 791 -17.07 -9.05 27.90
N SER A 792 -17.11 -7.80 28.35
CA SER A 792 -17.72 -6.70 27.59
C SER A 792 -16.91 -6.33 26.34
N LEU A 793 -15.57 -6.32 26.44
CA LEU A 793 -14.67 -6.06 25.31
C LEU A 793 -14.75 -7.16 24.25
N ILE A 794 -14.79 -8.43 24.68
CA ILE A 794 -14.98 -9.58 23.77
C ILE A 794 -16.33 -9.47 23.07
N LYS A 795 -17.39 -9.03 23.78
CA LYS A 795 -18.71 -8.83 23.18
C LYS A 795 -18.69 -7.75 22.10
N ASP A 796 -18.05 -6.60 22.35
CA ASP A 796 -17.96 -5.51 21.36
C ASP A 796 -17.15 -5.96 20.13
N PHE A 797 -16.04 -6.67 20.32
CA PHE A 797 -15.29 -7.25 19.20
C PHE A 797 -16.05 -8.32 18.45
N LYS A 798 -16.88 -9.09 19.13
CA LYS A 798 -17.75 -10.06 18.49
C LYS A 798 -18.74 -9.35 17.57
N VAL A 799 -19.38 -8.27 18.03
CA VAL A 799 -20.28 -7.46 17.19
C VAL A 799 -19.55 -6.92 15.96
N LEU A 800 -18.37 -6.31 16.11
CA LEU A 800 -17.59 -5.83 14.96
C LEU A 800 -17.22 -6.99 14.00
N GLN A 801 -16.82 -8.14 14.53
CA GLN A 801 -16.42 -9.29 13.70
C GLN A 801 -17.57 -9.99 13.01
N ASP A 802 -18.74 -10.05 13.64
CA ASP A 802 -19.96 -10.61 13.06
C ASP A 802 -20.36 -9.68 11.89
N HIS A 803 -20.38 -8.37 12.10
CA HIS A 803 -20.61 -7.36 11.04
C HIS A 803 -19.64 -7.48 9.86
N LEU A 804 -18.34 -7.52 10.14
CA LEU A 804 -17.30 -7.72 9.12
C LEU A 804 -17.36 -9.12 8.47
N GLY A 805 -17.90 -10.10 9.20
CA GLY A 805 -18.15 -11.45 8.73
C GLY A 805 -19.26 -11.47 7.70
N ASP A 806 -20.40 -10.86 8.02
CA ASP A 806 -21.55 -10.76 7.12
C ASP A 806 -21.21 -9.96 5.86
N LEU A 807 -20.42 -8.89 5.98
CA LEU A 807 -19.86 -8.17 4.82
C LEU A 807 -19.08 -9.09 3.87
N HIS A 808 -18.16 -9.87 4.44
CA HIS A 808 -17.34 -10.79 3.66
C HIS A 808 -18.17 -11.90 3.02
N ASP A 809 -19.15 -12.43 3.76
CA ASP A 809 -20.04 -13.49 3.27
C ASP A 809 -20.96 -12.96 2.17
N ALA A 810 -21.47 -11.72 2.27
CA ALA A 810 -22.26 -11.07 1.22
C ALA A 810 -21.47 -10.94 -0.08
N VAL A 811 -20.21 -10.50 0.00
CA VAL A 811 -19.33 -10.38 -1.17
C VAL A 811 -19.05 -11.74 -1.82
N VAL A 812 -18.72 -12.75 -1.03
CA VAL A 812 -18.49 -14.11 -1.54
C VAL A 812 -19.78 -14.66 -2.18
N ALA A 813 -20.93 -14.41 -1.57
CA ALA A 813 -22.23 -14.83 -2.09
C ALA A 813 -22.57 -14.16 -3.43
N THR A 814 -22.37 -12.84 -3.56
CA THR A 814 -22.64 -12.11 -4.81
C THR A 814 -21.76 -12.62 -5.95
N ASP A 815 -20.48 -12.91 -5.68
CA ASP A 815 -19.56 -13.45 -6.68
C ASP A 815 -19.98 -14.86 -7.13
N MET A 816 -20.33 -15.74 -6.18
CA MET A 816 -20.78 -17.11 -6.47
C MET A 816 -22.11 -17.13 -7.24
N LEU A 817 -23.10 -16.33 -6.82
CA LEU A 817 -24.40 -16.22 -7.50
C LEU A 817 -24.25 -15.65 -8.91
N GLY A 818 -23.43 -14.61 -9.07
CA GLY A 818 -23.14 -14.03 -10.38
C GLY A 818 -22.42 -15.00 -11.33
N PHE A 819 -21.56 -15.88 -10.80
CA PHE A 819 -20.94 -16.96 -11.57
C PHE A 819 -21.95 -18.06 -11.93
N TYR A 820 -22.78 -18.48 -10.98
CA TYR A 820 -23.83 -19.48 -11.21
C TYR A 820 -24.82 -19.03 -12.29
N LEU A 821 -25.30 -17.78 -12.25
CA LEU A 821 -26.19 -17.24 -13.27
C LEU A 821 -25.56 -17.22 -14.67
N LYS A 822 -24.23 -17.10 -14.77
CA LYS A 822 -23.50 -17.10 -16.04
C LYS A 822 -23.20 -18.50 -16.58
N THR A 823 -23.00 -19.48 -15.70
CA THR A 823 -22.40 -20.78 -16.08
C THR A 823 -23.29 -21.98 -15.76
N GLY A 824 -24.33 -21.80 -14.93
CA GLY A 824 -25.14 -22.89 -14.37
C GLY A 824 -24.40 -23.77 -13.36
N THR A 825 -23.16 -23.44 -12.99
CA THR A 825 -22.29 -24.26 -12.14
C THR A 825 -21.91 -23.55 -10.85
N TRP A 826 -21.67 -24.33 -9.80
CA TRP A 826 -21.33 -23.84 -8.47
C TRP A 826 -19.84 -24.06 -8.15
N ASN A 827 -18.96 -23.27 -8.78
CA ASN A 827 -17.58 -22.93 -8.36
C ASN A 827 -16.80 -22.42 -9.59
N PRO A 828 -16.00 -21.36 -9.47
CA PRO A 828 -14.95 -21.07 -10.43
C PRO A 828 -13.75 -22.00 -10.17
N SER A 829 -13.56 -23.04 -10.98
CA SER A 829 -12.25 -23.73 -11.02
C SER A 829 -11.30 -22.88 -11.88
N GLU A 830 -10.05 -22.68 -11.43
CA GLU A 830 -9.03 -21.88 -12.15
C GLU A 830 -8.62 -22.48 -13.53
N SER A 831 -9.21 -23.61 -13.95
CA SER A 831 -8.71 -24.44 -15.05
C SER A 831 -9.77 -24.94 -16.05
N GLU A 832 -11.00 -24.45 -16.02
CA GLU A 832 -12.01 -24.84 -17.02
C GLU A 832 -12.36 -23.67 -17.95
N GLU A 833 -12.14 -23.87 -19.24
CA GLU A 833 -12.58 -22.95 -20.29
C GLU A 833 -14.10 -22.76 -20.18
N VAL A 834 -14.52 -21.49 -20.14
CA VAL A 834 -15.94 -21.11 -20.14
C VAL A 834 -16.61 -21.76 -21.35
N PRO A 835 -17.62 -22.63 -21.17
CA PRO A 835 -18.37 -23.18 -22.28
C PRO A 835 -18.99 -22.02 -23.06
N ASN A 836 -18.66 -21.91 -24.35
CA ASN A 836 -19.35 -21.00 -25.26
C ASN A 836 -20.82 -21.42 -25.32
N GLU A 837 -21.69 -20.49 -24.91
CA GLU A 837 -23.13 -20.53 -25.09
C GLU A 837 -23.81 -21.80 -24.58
N THR A 838 -24.18 -21.80 -23.30
CA THR A 838 -25.33 -22.59 -22.85
C THR A 838 -26.31 -21.64 -22.19
N GLN A 839 -27.46 -21.42 -22.84
CA GLN A 839 -28.60 -20.72 -22.27
C GLN A 839 -29.03 -21.42 -20.98
N VAL A 840 -28.95 -20.73 -19.84
CA VAL A 840 -29.65 -21.17 -18.64
C VAL A 840 -30.83 -20.22 -18.40
N SER A 841 -31.99 -20.87 -18.40
CA SER A 841 -33.34 -20.48 -17.97
C SER A 841 -33.46 -19.20 -17.14
N GLU A 842 -34.51 -18.42 -17.43
CA GLU A 842 -35.08 -17.37 -16.57
C GLU A 842 -35.24 -17.88 -15.10
N SER A 843 -34.21 -17.71 -14.26
CA SER A 843 -34.31 -17.99 -12.82
C SER A 843 -34.53 -16.68 -12.07
N SER A 844 -35.71 -16.09 -12.24
CA SER A 844 -36.10 -14.83 -11.60
C SER A 844 -35.84 -14.83 -10.08
N GLY A 845 -35.93 -15.99 -9.42
CA GLY A 845 -35.66 -16.13 -7.98
C GLY A 845 -34.18 -15.99 -7.60
N VAL A 846 -33.25 -16.54 -8.38
CA VAL A 846 -31.81 -16.43 -8.09
C VAL A 846 -31.30 -15.02 -8.38
N GLU A 847 -31.83 -14.37 -9.41
CA GLU A 847 -31.55 -12.95 -9.69
C GLU A 847 -32.07 -12.04 -8.55
N ALA A 848 -33.28 -12.32 -8.03
CA ALA A 848 -33.82 -11.60 -6.89
C ALA A 848 -33.00 -11.83 -5.61
N TYR A 849 -32.52 -13.06 -5.38
CA TYR A 849 -31.63 -13.35 -4.25
C TYR A 849 -30.27 -12.66 -4.39
N LEU A 850 -29.68 -12.60 -5.60
CA LEU A 850 -28.47 -11.84 -5.86
C LEU A 850 -28.67 -10.35 -5.54
N ALA A 851 -29.76 -9.74 -6.03
CA ALA A 851 -30.08 -8.34 -5.73
C ALA A 851 -30.26 -8.10 -4.23
N TYR A 852 -30.91 -9.02 -3.52
CA TYR A 852 -31.03 -8.97 -2.06
C TYR A 852 -29.67 -8.99 -1.35
N ARG A 853 -28.73 -9.84 -1.80
CA ARG A 853 -27.37 -9.88 -1.23
C ARG A 853 -26.56 -8.61 -1.55
N GLU A 854 -26.75 -8.00 -2.73
CA GLU A 854 -26.16 -6.71 -3.09
C GLU A 854 -26.69 -5.57 -2.19
N GLU A 855 -27.99 -5.54 -1.91
CA GLU A 855 -28.61 -4.56 -1.00
C GLU A 855 -28.16 -4.74 0.45
N GLU A 856 -28.06 -6.00 0.92
CA GLU A 856 -27.52 -6.31 2.24
C GLU A 856 -26.08 -5.83 2.37
N LEU A 857 -25.23 -6.04 1.35
CA LEU A 857 -23.85 -5.55 1.32
C LEU A 857 -23.79 -4.02 1.48
N LEU A 858 -24.63 -3.27 0.75
CA LEU A 858 -24.71 -1.82 0.88
C LEU A 858 -25.16 -1.40 2.27
N THR A 859 -26.16 -2.07 2.84
CA THR A 859 -26.65 -1.82 4.21
C THR A 859 -25.55 -2.05 5.24
N LEU A 860 -24.79 -3.13 5.11
CA LEU A 860 -23.68 -3.46 5.98
C LEU A 860 -22.51 -2.46 5.84
N LEU A 861 -22.24 -1.94 4.64
CA LEU A 861 -21.25 -0.87 4.43
C LEU A 861 -21.71 0.43 5.10
N ASN A 862 -23.00 0.78 5.00
CA ASN A 862 -23.57 1.97 5.60
C ASN A 862 -23.58 1.93 7.13
N THR A 863 -23.76 0.76 7.73
CA THR A 863 -23.83 0.57 9.19
C THR A 863 -22.47 0.20 9.81
N PHE A 864 -21.43 -0.02 8.98
CA PHE A 864 -20.08 -0.28 9.45
C PHE A 864 -19.51 0.84 10.35
N PRO A 865 -19.68 2.14 10.05
CA PRO A 865 -19.22 3.20 10.95
C PRO A 865 -19.72 3.05 12.39
N ASP A 866 -20.99 2.68 12.59
CA ASP A 866 -21.55 2.47 13.92
C ASP A 866 -20.93 1.28 14.65
N ALA A 867 -20.64 0.19 13.91
CA ALA A 867 -19.92 -0.96 14.44
C ALA A 867 -18.46 -0.60 14.79
N TRP A 868 -17.83 0.26 13.99
CA TRP A 868 -16.46 0.74 14.19
C TRP A 868 -16.33 1.69 15.40
N GLU A 869 -17.27 2.62 15.58
CA GLU A 869 -17.24 3.59 16.69
C GLU A 869 -17.18 2.93 18.06
N LYS A 870 -17.86 1.79 18.25
CA LYS A 870 -17.86 1.04 19.52
C LYS A 870 -16.46 0.59 19.96
N VAL A 871 -15.56 0.41 19.01
CA VAL A 871 -14.20 -0.12 19.22
C VAL A 871 -13.13 0.96 19.03
N ARG A 872 -13.47 2.07 18.36
CA ARG A 872 -12.62 3.26 18.23
C ARG A 872 -12.74 4.21 19.43
N ALA A 873 -13.92 4.33 20.02
CA ALA A 873 -14.23 5.35 21.02
C ALA A 873 -13.19 5.40 22.16
N GLY A 874 -12.93 6.60 22.68
CA GLY A 874 -11.96 6.79 23.77
C GLY A 874 -12.24 5.92 24.99
N ASP A 875 -13.51 5.57 25.24
CA ASP A 875 -13.91 4.66 26.31
C ASP A 875 -13.48 3.22 26.06
N PHE A 876 -13.37 2.76 24.82
CA PHE A 876 -12.82 1.44 24.51
C PHE A 876 -11.36 1.30 24.99
N ARG A 877 -10.53 2.33 24.74
CA ARG A 877 -9.14 2.36 25.21
C ARG A 877 -9.03 2.33 26.72
N LYS A 878 -9.87 3.10 27.43
CA LYS A 878 -9.92 3.10 28.90
C LYS A 878 -10.26 1.70 29.46
N ARG A 879 -11.19 0.98 28.82
CA ARG A 879 -11.54 -0.38 29.21
C ARG A 879 -10.40 -1.38 28.97
N ILE A 880 -9.63 -1.23 27.88
CA ILE A 880 -8.40 -2.01 27.65
C ILE A 880 -7.37 -1.75 28.75
N GLU A 881 -7.16 -0.50 29.14
CA GLU A 881 -6.25 -0.15 30.24
C GLU A 881 -6.73 -0.73 31.58
N SER A 882 -8.05 -0.74 31.83
CA SER A 882 -8.65 -1.32 33.02
C SER A 882 -8.46 -2.85 33.11
N VAL A 883 -8.64 -3.59 32.01
CA VAL A 883 -8.36 -5.04 32.00
C VAL A 883 -6.86 -5.34 32.14
N ILE A 884 -5.98 -4.48 31.61
CA ILE A 884 -4.53 -4.58 31.84
C ILE A 884 -4.21 -4.32 33.32
N ARG A 885 -4.86 -3.36 33.96
CA ARG A 885 -4.69 -3.11 35.40
C ARG A 885 -5.13 -4.32 36.23
N SER A 886 -6.25 -4.93 35.87
CA SER A 886 -6.80 -6.12 36.53
C SER A 886 -5.82 -7.30 36.58
N LEU A 887 -4.93 -7.42 35.58
CA LEU A 887 -3.86 -8.42 35.55
C LEU A 887 -2.95 -8.33 36.79
N TYR A 888 -2.72 -7.11 37.29
CA TYR A 888 -1.87 -6.86 38.46
C TYR A 888 -2.64 -6.86 39.78
N GLU A 889 -3.96 -6.69 39.75
CA GLU A 889 -4.82 -6.80 40.94
C GLU A 889 -5.05 -8.26 41.36
N SER A 890 -4.77 -9.21 40.46
CA SER A 890 -4.85 -10.66 40.70
C SER A 890 -3.56 -11.30 41.25
N LEU A 891 -2.50 -10.49 41.43
CA LEU A 891 -1.23 -10.84 42.06
C LEU A 891 -1.27 -10.52 43.55
#